data_AF-A0A2B4S2L8-F1
#
_entry.id   AF-A0A2B4S2L8-F1
#
_cell.length_a   1.000
_cell.length_b   1.000
_cell.length_c   1.000
_cell.angle_alpha   90.00
_cell.angle_beta   90.00
_cell.angle_gamma   90.00
#
_symmetry.space_group_name_H-M   'P 1'
#
loop_
_entity.id
_entity.type
_entity.pdbx_description
1 polymer ?
#
loop_
_entity_poly.entity_id
_entity_poly.type
_entity_poly.pdbx_seq_one_letter_code
_entity_poly.pdbx_strand_id
1 'polypeptide(L)'
;MADSHKHRKILFVCLGNICRSPSAEAILRHLVQERDDRNEWEIDSAGILDLHEGLQSDKRGLQVLKKRGIINNHRARQVHEDDFRRFDVILALDDSNIRDLNESCKPTDGTARAEVKLFGTYDPKGELIIHDPYYGDISDFEASITVESFKENSLFSVEPLPVISIFICLQSSFRLAENSYQFVLRILIIQFQAAIMFGIITAVFRATIGWLVDKGRAKAAEKLKDGDVTDQQFRAIIIREIDDMNSKLDGISTKEVLASISFFSEGIELLYEVFEETRPRSEYSADTAQAACAEFVSLTEGMQNVELTEAATRKLVLAKERFKCARERATDAFSNAALSTSDRILAMQYRVMSTVLETIENPEDAVAPCKLCIKELNGLPGVQKSLKVQLKTGISAVKGRMKKEERRKLLAEVYRVNRIAYDVTQTVPSKEPLPQWPMVNIGEEKVDILRDGRVTGALRKQGMENCSVLWILGHDGEGEHKIEKPRDVATNFSGHYIVADNDLTIKVFDNSGKFVKRFRLPSLIDDSGNELLVADDRVRLATDRNDNICVLVREKGRKDSYWIYNFNKTADQHHTFPVRKMSFEFDLFRLSVSDSGKVVVLRGYWREHYGIVDVYETDGQCVSKFGEQILRYPWDITTVSDDRVMVVDLSSSRCVHIFSEQGEHLNKFDLQGSPHRPSIAFHKESQQVVLASEELSTHLLYIGIYTKDGEFVRCTLIHVEKLHLPYGITVTTEGRIAVAAKFQDDSCKVIII
;
A
#
# COMPACT_ATOMS: atom_id res chain seq x y z
N MET A 1 4.45 -56.88 -36.78
CA MET A 1 4.54 -56.92 -35.31
C MET A 1 3.77 -55.70 -34.83
N ALA A 2 2.76 -55.92 -33.99
CA ALA A 2 1.90 -54.87 -33.47
C ALA A 2 2.72 -53.94 -32.57
N ASP A 3 2.70 -52.63 -32.88
CA ASP A 3 3.25 -51.62 -31.99
C ASP A 3 2.23 -51.46 -30.84
N SER A 4 2.64 -51.81 -29.62
CA SER A 4 1.75 -51.77 -28.47
C SER A 4 1.50 -50.31 -28.09
N HIS A 5 0.35 -49.76 -28.46
CA HIS A 5 -0.13 -48.47 -27.95
C HIS A 5 -0.12 -48.50 -26.42
N LYS A 6 0.84 -47.79 -25.82
CA LYS A 6 1.09 -47.80 -24.38
C LYS A 6 0.00 -46.95 -23.70
N HIS A 7 -0.88 -47.58 -22.94
CA HIS A 7 -1.92 -46.88 -22.18
C HIS A 7 -1.26 -45.90 -21.20
N ARG A 8 -1.52 -44.59 -21.33
CA ARG A 8 -0.80 -43.52 -20.64
C ARG A 8 -1.57 -43.05 -19.40
N LYS A 9 -0.90 -43.07 -18.26
CA LYS A 9 -1.49 -42.67 -16.98
C LYS A 9 -0.86 -41.38 -16.48
N ILE A 10 -1.65 -40.29 -16.46
CA ILE A 10 -1.20 -38.98 -15.99
C ILE A 10 -2.02 -38.50 -14.79
N LEU A 11 -1.32 -37.99 -13.78
CA LEU A 11 -1.90 -37.29 -12.64
C LEU A 11 -1.44 -35.84 -12.59
N PHE A 12 -2.38 -34.90 -12.55
CA PHE A 12 -2.08 -33.49 -12.30
C PHE A 12 -2.14 -33.17 -10.82
N VAL A 13 -1.14 -32.46 -10.29
CA VAL A 13 -1.08 -32.11 -8.86
C VAL A 13 -0.88 -30.62 -8.65
N CYS A 14 -1.77 -30.03 -7.85
CA CYS A 14 -1.59 -28.68 -7.31
C CYS A 14 -1.80 -28.68 -5.80
N LEU A 15 -1.77 -27.50 -5.16
CA LEU A 15 -1.86 -27.41 -3.71
C LEU A 15 -3.19 -27.96 -3.14
N GLY A 16 -4.33 -27.47 -3.64
CA GLY A 16 -5.66 -27.76 -3.06
C GLY A 16 -6.65 -28.51 -3.95
N ASN A 17 -6.29 -28.88 -5.18
CA ASN A 17 -7.13 -29.67 -6.11
C ASN A 17 -8.55 -29.15 -6.40
N ILE A 18 -8.73 -27.83 -6.41
CA ILE A 18 -9.99 -27.19 -6.80
C ILE A 18 -9.85 -26.19 -7.96
N CYS A 19 -8.64 -25.74 -8.30
CA CYS A 19 -8.40 -24.72 -9.34
C CYS A 19 -7.61 -25.27 -10.53
N ARG A 20 -6.28 -25.37 -10.37
CA ARG A 20 -5.33 -25.68 -11.45
C ARG A 20 -5.38 -27.14 -11.92
N SER A 21 -5.14 -28.10 -11.02
CA SER A 21 -5.07 -29.51 -11.42
C SER A 21 -6.40 -30.09 -11.94
N PRO A 22 -7.59 -29.72 -11.42
CA PRO A 22 -8.86 -30.12 -12.02
C PRO A 22 -9.10 -29.50 -13.41
N SER A 23 -8.62 -28.27 -13.63
CA SER A 23 -8.77 -27.60 -14.93
C SER A 23 -7.91 -28.29 -15.99
N ALA A 24 -6.64 -28.59 -15.66
CA ALA A 24 -5.75 -29.36 -16.53
C ALA A 24 -6.31 -30.75 -16.87
N GLU A 25 -6.87 -31.46 -15.89
CA GLU A 25 -7.54 -32.75 -16.10
C GLU A 25 -8.72 -32.64 -17.07
N ALA A 26 -9.62 -31.67 -16.86
CA ALA A 26 -10.80 -31.50 -17.68
C ALA A 26 -10.47 -31.09 -19.12
N ILE A 27 -9.47 -30.23 -19.29
CA ILE A 27 -8.96 -29.84 -20.61
C ILE A 27 -8.39 -31.05 -21.34
N LEU A 28 -7.47 -31.81 -20.71
CA LEU A 28 -6.88 -32.97 -21.37
C LEU A 28 -7.95 -34.04 -21.69
N ARG A 29 -8.90 -34.28 -20.78
CA ARG A 29 -10.00 -35.22 -21.00
C ARG A 29 -10.88 -34.82 -22.18
N HIS A 30 -11.17 -33.53 -22.32
CA HIS A 30 -11.93 -33.01 -23.47
C HIS A 30 -11.17 -33.23 -24.78
N LEU A 31 -9.87 -32.93 -24.80
CA LEU A 31 -9.03 -33.05 -26.00
C LEU A 31 -8.87 -34.51 -26.46
N VAL A 32 -8.67 -35.47 -25.54
CA VAL A 32 -8.60 -36.90 -25.92
C VAL A 32 -9.96 -37.46 -26.38
N GLN A 33 -11.06 -36.85 -25.94
CA GLN A 33 -12.40 -37.19 -26.44
C GLN A 33 -12.62 -36.68 -27.86
N GLU A 34 -12.15 -35.48 -28.19
CA GLU A 34 -12.23 -34.94 -29.56
C GLU A 34 -11.40 -35.74 -30.57
N ARG A 35 -10.32 -36.40 -30.11
CA ARG A 35 -9.42 -37.23 -30.92
C ARG A 35 -9.82 -38.71 -31.02
N ASP A 36 -10.86 -39.14 -30.30
CA ASP A 36 -11.31 -40.54 -30.15
C ASP A 36 -10.29 -41.51 -29.50
N ASP A 37 -9.27 -40.96 -28.83
CA ASP A 37 -8.19 -41.72 -28.17
C ASP A 37 -8.51 -42.05 -26.70
N ARG A 38 -9.74 -41.84 -26.25
CA ARG A 38 -10.12 -41.89 -24.82
C ARG A 38 -9.77 -43.20 -24.10
N ASN A 39 -9.70 -44.32 -24.82
CA ASN A 39 -9.39 -45.64 -24.24
C ASN A 39 -7.88 -45.86 -24.02
N GLU A 40 -7.04 -44.95 -24.53
CA GLU A 40 -5.58 -44.99 -24.40
C GLU A 40 -5.06 -44.19 -23.20
N TRP A 41 -5.93 -43.48 -22.48
CA TRP A 41 -5.54 -42.55 -21.41
C TRP A 41 -6.28 -42.81 -20.09
N GLU A 42 -5.52 -42.76 -19.00
CA GLU A 42 -6.02 -42.66 -17.64
C GLU A 42 -5.62 -41.27 -17.09
N ILE A 43 -6.59 -40.38 -16.90
CA ILE A 43 -6.34 -38.97 -16.54
C ILE A 43 -7.08 -38.65 -15.25
N ASP A 44 -6.35 -38.14 -14.27
CA ASP A 44 -6.86 -37.75 -12.95
C ASP A 44 -6.15 -36.50 -12.41
N SER A 45 -6.67 -35.93 -11.32
CA SER A 45 -6.02 -34.86 -10.57
C SER A 45 -6.11 -35.04 -9.06
N ALA A 46 -5.11 -34.51 -8.34
CA ALA A 46 -5.03 -34.57 -6.88
C ALA A 46 -4.42 -33.28 -6.29
N GLY A 47 -4.50 -33.20 -4.95
CA GLY A 47 -4.00 -32.10 -4.13
C GLY A 47 -2.91 -32.55 -3.17
N ILE A 48 -1.97 -31.66 -2.83
CA ILE A 48 -1.02 -31.91 -1.74
C ILE A 48 -1.75 -31.92 -0.40
N LEU A 49 -2.68 -30.97 -0.21
CA LEU A 49 -3.47 -30.85 1.01
C LEU A 49 -4.82 -31.57 0.88
N ASP A 50 -5.33 -32.05 2.01
CA ASP A 50 -6.66 -32.67 2.18
C ASP A 50 -7.78 -31.64 2.45
N LEU A 51 -7.44 -30.35 2.54
CA LEU A 51 -8.32 -29.25 2.94
C LEU A 51 -9.65 -29.17 2.17
N HIS A 52 -9.69 -29.68 0.93
CA HIS A 52 -10.84 -29.58 0.04
C HIS A 52 -11.42 -30.94 -0.38
N GLU A 53 -11.06 -32.03 0.31
CA GLU A 53 -11.50 -33.37 -0.06
C GLU A 53 -13.04 -33.46 -0.22
N GLY A 54 -13.48 -34.04 -1.35
CA GLY A 54 -14.89 -34.18 -1.71
C GLY A 54 -15.58 -32.91 -2.24
N LEU A 55 -14.91 -31.76 -2.28
CA LEU A 55 -15.48 -30.52 -2.83
C LEU A 55 -15.41 -30.50 -4.37
N GLN A 56 -16.24 -29.64 -4.97
CA GLN A 56 -16.19 -29.34 -6.40
C GLN A 56 -15.05 -28.37 -6.73
N SER A 57 -14.63 -28.37 -7.99
CA SER A 57 -13.76 -27.32 -8.55
C SER A 57 -14.33 -25.92 -8.30
N ASP A 58 -13.45 -24.93 -8.16
CA ASP A 58 -13.80 -23.54 -7.91
C ASP A 58 -14.79 -23.03 -8.97
N LYS A 59 -15.84 -22.33 -8.52
CA LYS A 59 -16.92 -21.83 -9.37
C LYS A 59 -16.41 -20.95 -10.51
N ARG A 60 -15.33 -20.17 -10.31
CA ARG A 60 -14.71 -19.32 -11.33
C ARG A 60 -14.06 -20.16 -12.41
N GLY A 61 -13.29 -21.19 -12.03
CA GLY A 61 -12.73 -22.17 -12.97
C GLY A 61 -13.81 -22.91 -13.76
N LEU A 62 -14.88 -23.34 -13.09
CA LEU A 62 -16.05 -23.96 -13.76
C LEU A 62 -16.70 -23.01 -14.77
N GLN A 63 -16.81 -21.72 -14.46
CA GLN A 63 -17.35 -20.72 -15.40
C GLN A 63 -16.47 -20.59 -16.64
N VAL A 64 -15.14 -20.49 -16.48
CA VAL A 64 -14.19 -20.37 -17.60
C VAL A 64 -14.20 -21.63 -18.48
N LEU A 65 -14.19 -22.82 -17.88
CA LEU A 65 -14.27 -24.08 -18.62
C LEU A 65 -15.61 -24.22 -19.36
N LYS A 66 -16.72 -23.84 -18.72
CA LYS A 66 -18.06 -23.86 -19.33
C LYS A 66 -18.17 -22.91 -20.53
N LYS A 67 -17.58 -21.70 -20.45
CA LYS A 67 -17.51 -20.77 -21.61
C LYS A 67 -16.82 -21.41 -22.82
N ARG A 68 -15.90 -22.36 -22.60
CA ARG A 68 -15.16 -23.10 -23.63
C ARG A 68 -15.80 -24.44 -24.02
N GLY A 69 -16.99 -24.76 -23.50
CA GLY A 69 -17.66 -26.03 -23.78
C GLY A 69 -17.08 -27.24 -23.04
N ILE A 70 -16.19 -27.03 -22.07
CA ILE A 70 -15.52 -28.10 -21.32
C ILE A 70 -16.29 -28.41 -20.04
N ILE A 71 -16.61 -29.69 -19.82
CA ILE A 71 -17.31 -30.16 -18.62
C ILE A 71 -16.30 -30.65 -17.59
N ASN A 72 -16.36 -30.11 -16.37
CA ASN A 72 -15.58 -30.56 -15.23
C ASN A 72 -16.53 -31.06 -14.12
N ASN A 73 -16.50 -32.37 -13.87
CA ASN A 73 -17.28 -33.02 -12.81
C ASN A 73 -16.39 -33.48 -11.64
N HIS A 74 -15.18 -32.93 -11.54
CA HIS A 74 -14.16 -33.35 -10.58
C HIS A 74 -14.64 -33.27 -9.13
N ARG A 75 -14.05 -34.11 -8.29
CA ARG A 75 -14.15 -34.02 -6.83
C ARG A 75 -12.76 -34.05 -6.25
N ALA A 76 -12.44 -33.01 -5.50
CA ALA A 76 -11.11 -32.83 -4.94
C ALA A 76 -10.73 -34.03 -4.05
N ARG A 77 -9.48 -34.48 -4.18
CA ARG A 77 -8.89 -35.56 -3.39
C ARG A 77 -7.42 -35.27 -3.10
N GLN A 78 -6.90 -35.82 -2.01
CA GLN A 78 -5.48 -35.76 -1.71
C GLN A 78 -4.69 -36.76 -2.59
N VAL A 79 -3.42 -36.43 -2.85
CA VAL A 79 -2.45 -37.37 -3.43
C VAL A 79 -2.13 -38.48 -2.42
N HIS A 80 -2.09 -39.72 -2.87
CA HIS A 80 -1.78 -40.89 -2.06
C HIS A 80 -0.49 -41.57 -2.55
N GLU A 81 0.19 -42.34 -1.70
CA GLU A 81 1.40 -43.07 -2.11
C GLU A 81 1.15 -44.01 -3.31
N ASP A 82 -0.06 -44.57 -3.39
CA ASP A 82 -0.46 -45.44 -4.50
C ASP A 82 -0.52 -44.73 -5.84
N ASP A 83 -0.69 -43.40 -5.85
CA ASP A 83 -0.64 -42.62 -7.08
C ASP A 83 0.75 -42.71 -7.73
N PHE A 84 1.82 -42.72 -6.91
CA PHE A 84 3.20 -42.88 -7.38
C PHE A 84 3.49 -44.30 -7.91
N ARG A 85 2.68 -45.29 -7.53
CA ARG A 85 2.76 -46.67 -8.00
C ARG A 85 1.90 -46.91 -9.25
N ARG A 86 0.81 -46.15 -9.38
CA ARG A 86 -0.24 -46.31 -10.40
C ARG A 86 -0.02 -45.49 -11.66
N PHE A 87 0.44 -44.24 -11.53
CA PHE A 87 0.60 -43.33 -12.68
C PHE A 87 2.00 -43.41 -13.30
N ASP A 88 2.09 -43.13 -14.59
CA ASP A 88 3.38 -43.09 -15.31
C ASP A 88 4.08 -41.75 -15.08
N VAL A 89 3.30 -40.65 -15.05
CA VAL A 89 3.80 -39.29 -14.85
C VAL A 89 2.90 -38.52 -13.90
N ILE A 90 3.51 -37.83 -12.94
CA ILE A 90 2.87 -36.87 -12.04
C ILE A 90 3.34 -35.47 -12.42
N LEU A 91 2.39 -34.64 -12.86
CA LEU A 91 2.65 -33.29 -13.37
C LEU A 91 2.26 -32.26 -12.30
N ALA A 92 3.28 -31.65 -11.70
CA ALA A 92 3.14 -30.60 -10.70
C ALA A 92 2.98 -29.23 -11.36
N LEU A 93 2.16 -28.36 -10.79
CA LEU A 93 1.82 -27.07 -11.40
C LEU A 93 2.81 -25.95 -11.04
N ASP A 94 3.60 -26.12 -9.97
CA ASP A 94 4.68 -25.21 -9.57
C ASP A 94 5.80 -25.93 -8.80
N ASP A 95 6.89 -25.21 -8.48
CA ASP A 95 8.05 -25.74 -7.76
C ASP A 95 7.73 -26.18 -6.33
N SER A 96 6.75 -25.54 -5.67
CA SER A 96 6.34 -25.92 -4.33
C SER A 96 5.68 -27.30 -4.35
N ASN A 97 4.83 -27.57 -5.34
CA ASN A 97 4.20 -28.86 -5.53
C ASN A 97 5.22 -29.94 -5.86
N ILE A 98 6.25 -29.65 -6.66
CA ILE A 98 7.37 -30.59 -6.90
C ILE A 98 8.08 -30.93 -5.60
N ARG A 99 8.41 -29.92 -4.80
CA ARG A 99 9.11 -30.12 -3.53
C ARG A 99 8.28 -30.99 -2.59
N ASP A 100 7.00 -30.63 -2.38
CA ASP A 100 6.12 -31.34 -1.46
C ASP A 100 5.86 -32.79 -1.92
N LEU A 101 5.69 -33.01 -3.23
CA LEU A 101 5.59 -34.36 -3.80
C LEU A 101 6.83 -35.21 -3.49
N ASN A 102 8.04 -34.66 -3.61
CA ASN A 102 9.28 -35.40 -3.40
C ASN A 102 9.65 -35.58 -1.93
N GLU A 103 9.38 -34.58 -1.09
CA GLU A 103 9.80 -34.57 0.32
C GLU A 103 8.77 -35.19 1.26
N SER A 104 7.47 -35.07 0.94
CA SER A 104 6.38 -35.42 1.87
C SER A 104 5.40 -36.47 1.35
N CYS A 105 5.19 -36.59 0.03
CA CYS A 105 4.17 -37.50 -0.52
C CYS A 105 4.74 -38.78 -1.14
N LYS A 106 5.96 -38.74 -1.69
CA LYS A 106 6.56 -39.87 -2.39
C LYS A 106 6.95 -40.97 -1.38
N PRO A 107 6.57 -42.24 -1.61
CA PRO A 107 6.95 -43.32 -0.71
C PRO A 107 8.48 -43.54 -0.74
N THR A 108 9.06 -43.76 0.45
CA THR A 108 10.51 -43.93 0.64
C THR A 108 10.98 -45.38 0.48
N ASP A 109 10.05 -46.31 0.30
CA ASP A 109 10.28 -47.76 0.15
C ASP A 109 10.83 -48.18 -1.23
N GLY A 110 11.06 -47.22 -2.13
CA GLY A 110 11.56 -47.47 -3.49
C GLY A 110 10.51 -48.04 -4.46
N THR A 111 9.22 -48.08 -4.08
CA THR A 111 8.15 -48.63 -4.91
C THR A 111 7.55 -47.64 -5.92
N ALA A 112 7.89 -46.35 -5.80
CA ALA A 112 7.44 -45.31 -6.72
C ALA A 112 7.97 -45.54 -8.16
N ARG A 113 7.05 -45.56 -9.12
CA ARG A 113 7.34 -45.73 -10.56
C ARG A 113 7.09 -44.46 -11.37
N ALA A 114 6.22 -43.58 -10.88
CA ALA A 114 5.87 -42.34 -11.57
C ALA A 114 7.04 -41.37 -11.68
N GLU A 115 7.18 -40.75 -12.84
CA GLU A 115 8.10 -39.63 -13.04
C GLU A 115 7.42 -38.31 -12.60
N VAL A 116 8.05 -37.58 -11.68
CA VAL A 116 7.54 -36.31 -11.16
C VAL A 116 8.20 -35.14 -11.90
N LYS A 117 7.41 -34.33 -12.60
CA LYS A 117 7.91 -33.19 -13.42
C LYS A 117 6.98 -31.99 -13.37
N LEU A 118 7.53 -30.80 -13.65
CA LEU A 118 6.72 -29.60 -13.80
C LEU A 118 5.88 -29.68 -15.07
N PHE A 119 4.61 -29.34 -14.95
CA PHE A 119 3.71 -29.31 -16.10
C PHE A 119 4.14 -28.28 -17.15
N GLY A 120 4.82 -27.21 -16.74
CA GLY A 120 5.37 -26.20 -17.64
C GLY A 120 6.57 -26.67 -18.48
N THR A 121 7.19 -27.83 -18.21
CA THR A 121 8.26 -28.36 -19.09
C THR A 121 7.76 -28.71 -20.51
N TYR A 122 6.44 -28.77 -20.70
CA TYR A 122 5.80 -29.01 -21.98
C TYR A 122 5.36 -27.71 -22.68
N ASP A 123 5.67 -26.54 -22.11
CA ASP A 123 5.37 -25.25 -22.73
C ASP A 123 6.41 -24.87 -23.81
N PRO A 124 6.00 -24.65 -25.08
CA PRO A 124 6.92 -24.21 -26.13
C PRO A 124 7.58 -22.83 -25.90
N LYS A 125 7.04 -22.00 -24.98
CA LYS A 125 7.66 -20.71 -24.61
C LYS A 125 8.62 -20.80 -23.42
N GLY A 126 8.66 -21.96 -22.75
CA GLY A 126 9.54 -22.20 -21.61
C GLY A 126 9.01 -21.68 -20.26
N GLU A 127 7.73 -21.33 -20.15
CA GLU A 127 7.10 -20.99 -18.87
C GLU A 127 6.90 -22.27 -18.04
N LEU A 128 7.71 -22.40 -16.99
CA LEU A 128 7.75 -23.62 -16.17
C LEU A 128 6.64 -23.68 -15.12
N ILE A 129 6.11 -22.53 -14.70
CA ILE A 129 5.22 -22.38 -13.54
C ILE A 129 3.83 -21.95 -13.98
N ILE A 130 2.82 -22.66 -13.47
CA ILE A 130 1.41 -22.30 -13.65
C ILE A 130 0.94 -21.61 -12.36
N HIS A 131 0.77 -20.29 -12.44
CA HIS A 131 0.36 -19.45 -11.31
C HIS A 131 -0.98 -19.89 -10.74
N ASP A 132 -1.11 -19.89 -9.41
CA ASP A 132 -2.35 -20.27 -8.72
C ASP A 132 -3.39 -19.14 -8.78
N PRO A 133 -4.52 -19.33 -9.48
CA PRO A 133 -5.54 -18.29 -9.59
C PRO A 133 -6.43 -18.19 -8.34
N TYR A 134 -6.25 -19.06 -7.33
CA TYR A 134 -7.17 -19.18 -6.20
C TYR A 134 -7.44 -17.86 -5.46
N TYR A 135 -6.39 -17.06 -5.22
CA TYR A 135 -6.47 -15.75 -4.54
C TYR A 135 -6.75 -14.57 -5.48
N GLY A 136 -6.80 -14.83 -6.78
CA GLY A 136 -7.06 -13.85 -7.82
C GLY A 136 -8.53 -13.70 -8.18
N ASP A 137 -8.81 -13.00 -9.28
CA ASP A 137 -10.16 -12.85 -9.82
C ASP A 137 -10.41 -13.81 -11.02
N ILE A 138 -11.52 -13.63 -11.74
CA ILE A 138 -11.85 -14.52 -12.87
C ILE A 138 -10.83 -14.43 -14.03
N SER A 139 -10.13 -13.30 -14.18
CA SER A 139 -9.11 -13.11 -15.21
C SER A 139 -7.87 -13.96 -14.94
N ASP A 140 -7.53 -14.19 -13.67
CA ASP A 140 -6.45 -15.11 -13.28
C ASP A 140 -6.79 -16.57 -13.62
N PHE A 141 -8.07 -16.97 -13.46
CA PHE A 141 -8.55 -18.26 -13.94
C PHE A 141 -8.50 -18.34 -15.46
N GLU A 142 -8.89 -17.28 -16.17
CA GLU A 142 -8.79 -17.21 -17.63
C GLU A 142 -7.33 -17.33 -18.09
N ALA A 143 -6.37 -16.68 -17.42
CA ALA A 143 -4.95 -16.79 -17.71
C ALA A 143 -4.39 -18.20 -17.45
N SER A 144 -4.66 -18.78 -16.26
CA SER A 144 -4.23 -20.15 -15.91
C SER A 144 -4.77 -21.18 -16.90
N ILE A 145 -6.07 -21.16 -17.17
CA ILE A 145 -6.73 -22.09 -18.10
C ILE A 145 -6.29 -21.84 -19.55
N THR A 146 -5.92 -20.61 -19.90
CA THR A 146 -5.31 -20.29 -21.19
C THR A 146 -3.96 -20.97 -21.33
N VAL A 147 -3.05 -20.85 -20.36
CA VAL A 147 -1.76 -21.55 -20.38
C VAL A 147 -1.93 -23.08 -20.42
N GLU A 148 -2.95 -23.61 -19.73
CA GLU A 148 -3.27 -25.04 -19.72
C GLU A 148 -3.85 -25.54 -21.06
N SER A 149 -4.61 -24.70 -21.79
CA SER A 149 -5.24 -25.06 -23.07
C SER A 149 -4.28 -25.25 -24.26
N PHE A 150 -3.01 -24.89 -24.12
CA PHE A 150 -2.02 -24.91 -25.22
C PHE A 150 -1.15 -26.18 -25.31
N LYS A 151 -1.48 -27.25 -24.58
CA LYS A 151 -0.57 -28.41 -24.39
C LYS A 151 -0.93 -29.66 -25.22
N GLU A 152 -1.74 -29.46 -26.26
CA GLU A 152 -2.32 -30.52 -27.10
C GLU A 152 -1.31 -31.22 -28.05
N ASN A 153 -0.16 -30.60 -28.34
CA ASN A 153 0.83 -31.16 -29.27
C ASN A 153 2.10 -31.69 -28.57
N SER A 154 2.50 -31.11 -27.44
CA SER A 154 3.74 -31.46 -26.73
C SER A 154 3.61 -32.70 -25.83
N LEU A 155 2.46 -32.92 -25.17
CA LEU A 155 2.17 -34.13 -24.38
C LEU A 155 2.09 -35.42 -25.22
N PHE A 156 1.79 -35.28 -26.52
CA PHE A 156 1.63 -36.42 -27.44
C PHE A 156 2.94 -36.82 -28.12
N SER A 157 3.98 -35.98 -28.09
CA SER A 157 5.20 -36.08 -28.92
C SER A 157 6.39 -36.81 -28.27
N VAL A 158 6.19 -37.61 -27.23
CA VAL A 158 7.29 -38.25 -26.48
C VAL A 158 7.75 -39.54 -27.19
N GLU A 159 8.54 -39.44 -28.27
CA GLU A 159 9.65 -40.35 -28.66
C GLU A 159 10.46 -39.78 -29.87
N PRO A 160 11.74 -40.16 -30.08
CA PRO A 160 12.72 -39.33 -30.78
C PRO A 160 12.95 -39.73 -32.25
N LEU A 161 12.92 -38.77 -33.18
CA LEU A 161 13.51 -38.94 -34.51
C LEU A 161 14.16 -37.64 -35.04
N PRO A 162 15.14 -37.76 -35.96
CA PRO A 162 16.35 -36.95 -35.97
C PRO A 162 16.31 -35.80 -36.98
N VAL A 163 17.30 -34.92 -36.81
CA VAL A 163 17.72 -33.85 -37.72
C VAL A 163 17.58 -34.28 -39.20
N ILE A 164 16.69 -33.61 -39.94
CA ILE A 164 16.81 -33.10 -41.33
C ILE A 164 15.40 -32.70 -41.82
N SER A 165 15.12 -31.39 -41.82
CA SER A 165 14.36 -30.65 -42.85
C SER A 165 13.90 -29.29 -42.31
N ILE A 166 14.87 -28.42 -42.00
CA ILE A 166 14.69 -26.99 -42.23
C ILE A 166 15.12 -26.78 -43.68
N PHE A 167 14.18 -26.68 -44.61
CA PHE A 167 14.29 -25.95 -45.88
C PHE A 167 12.95 -26.17 -46.60
N ILE A 168 12.30 -25.09 -47.06
CA ILE A 168 10.97 -25.06 -47.72
C ILE A 168 9.76 -24.95 -46.76
N CYS A 169 9.78 -24.01 -45.83
CA CYS A 169 8.54 -23.34 -45.38
C CYS A 169 8.79 -21.94 -44.78
N LEU A 170 9.83 -21.23 -45.27
CA LEU A 170 10.31 -19.95 -44.71
C LEU A 170 10.26 -18.77 -45.70
N GLN A 171 9.38 -18.80 -46.72
CA GLN A 171 9.24 -17.64 -47.63
C GLN A 171 7.85 -17.02 -47.77
N SER A 172 6.82 -17.52 -47.08
CA SER A 172 5.45 -16.98 -47.26
C SER A 172 4.90 -16.19 -46.06
N SER A 173 5.49 -16.29 -44.87
CA SER A 173 4.88 -15.75 -43.64
C SER A 173 5.57 -14.52 -43.05
N PHE A 174 6.67 -14.05 -43.67
CA PHE A 174 7.49 -12.95 -43.13
C PHE A 174 7.07 -11.53 -43.54
N ARG A 175 5.84 -11.33 -44.06
CA ARG A 175 5.33 -9.99 -44.42
C ARG A 175 4.08 -9.53 -43.67
N LEU A 176 3.57 -10.28 -42.68
CA LEU A 176 2.39 -9.89 -41.90
C LEU A 176 2.64 -9.72 -40.37
N ALA A 177 3.82 -10.13 -39.86
CA ALA A 177 4.10 -10.11 -38.41
C ALA A 177 4.71 -8.79 -37.89
N GLU A 178 5.32 -7.96 -38.74
CA GLU A 178 5.90 -6.67 -38.30
C GLU A 178 4.83 -5.61 -38.01
N ASN A 179 3.66 -5.68 -38.64
CA ASN A 179 2.56 -4.75 -38.37
C ASN A 179 1.77 -5.12 -37.11
N SER A 180 1.65 -6.40 -36.77
CA SER A 180 0.85 -6.87 -35.63
C SER A 180 1.56 -6.67 -34.29
N TYR A 181 2.88 -6.85 -34.21
CA TYR A 181 3.63 -6.55 -32.98
C TYR A 181 3.66 -5.06 -32.68
N GLN A 182 3.91 -4.19 -33.66
CA GLN A 182 3.83 -2.73 -33.45
C GLN A 182 2.40 -2.26 -33.13
N PHE A 183 1.38 -2.92 -33.67
CA PHE A 183 -0.02 -2.60 -33.40
C PHE A 183 -0.48 -3.07 -32.01
N VAL A 184 -0.12 -4.29 -31.60
CA VAL A 184 -0.42 -4.83 -30.26
C VAL A 184 0.40 -4.12 -29.19
N LEU A 185 1.68 -3.81 -29.44
CA LEU A 185 2.50 -3.02 -28.52
C LEU A 185 1.98 -1.59 -28.43
N ARG A 186 1.51 -0.97 -29.53
CA ARG A 186 0.82 0.32 -29.48
C ARG A 186 -0.49 0.24 -28.72
N ILE A 187 -1.31 -0.79 -28.91
CA ILE A 187 -2.57 -0.96 -28.17
C ILE A 187 -2.31 -1.18 -26.69
N LEU A 188 -1.35 -2.03 -26.31
CA LEU A 188 -0.96 -2.21 -24.91
C LEU A 188 -0.33 -0.95 -24.32
N ILE A 189 0.50 -0.21 -25.06
CA ILE A 189 1.05 1.08 -24.61
C ILE A 189 -0.09 2.11 -24.46
N ILE A 190 -1.05 2.16 -25.38
CA ILE A 190 -2.22 3.05 -25.32
C ILE A 190 -3.14 2.66 -24.16
N GLN A 191 -3.41 1.38 -23.94
CA GLN A 191 -4.22 0.87 -22.83
C GLN A 191 -3.53 1.09 -21.48
N PHE A 192 -2.22 0.90 -21.41
CA PHE A 192 -1.42 1.12 -20.20
C PHE A 192 -1.26 2.63 -19.90
N GLN A 193 -1.02 3.46 -20.93
CA GLN A 193 -1.04 4.92 -20.82
C GLN A 193 -2.44 5.42 -20.44
N ALA A 194 -3.50 4.86 -21.00
CA ALA A 194 -4.88 5.18 -20.65
C ALA A 194 -5.17 4.78 -19.19
N ALA A 195 -4.83 3.58 -18.74
CA ALA A 195 -5.05 3.14 -17.36
C ALA A 195 -4.30 4.01 -16.34
N ILE A 196 -3.07 4.41 -16.63
CA ILE A 196 -2.29 5.36 -15.81
C ILE A 196 -2.94 6.74 -15.84
N MET A 197 -3.28 7.26 -17.02
CA MET A 197 -3.95 8.55 -17.20
C MET A 197 -5.29 8.59 -16.46
N PHE A 198 -6.11 7.55 -16.53
CA PHE A 198 -7.41 7.45 -15.85
C PHE A 198 -7.32 7.25 -14.33
N GLY A 199 -6.29 6.54 -13.85
CA GLY A 199 -5.95 6.48 -12.43
C GLY A 199 -5.59 7.85 -11.87
N ILE A 200 -4.80 8.62 -12.63
CA ILE A 200 -4.45 10.00 -12.27
C ILE A 200 -5.68 10.92 -12.36
N ILE A 201 -6.49 10.83 -13.41
CA ILE A 201 -7.77 11.56 -13.57
C ILE A 201 -8.67 11.33 -12.35
N THR A 202 -8.81 10.08 -11.90
CA THR A 202 -9.64 9.74 -10.74
C THR A 202 -9.05 10.27 -9.44
N ALA A 203 -7.74 10.18 -9.24
CA ALA A 203 -7.08 10.74 -8.06
C ALA A 203 -7.16 12.28 -8.03
N VAL A 204 -6.98 12.92 -9.18
CA VAL A 204 -7.11 14.36 -9.41
C VAL A 204 -8.54 14.82 -9.17
N PHE A 205 -9.52 14.08 -9.69
CA PHE A 205 -10.94 14.34 -9.47
C PHE A 205 -11.32 14.12 -8.00
N ARG A 206 -10.82 13.08 -7.33
CA ARG A 206 -10.97 12.86 -5.88
C ARG A 206 -10.37 13.98 -5.06
N ALA A 207 -9.17 14.47 -5.40
CA ALA A 207 -8.52 15.58 -4.69
C ALA A 207 -9.30 16.88 -4.87
N THR A 208 -9.87 17.10 -6.07
CA THR A 208 -10.61 18.32 -6.42
C THR A 208 -12.04 18.32 -5.87
N ILE A 209 -12.75 17.18 -5.92
CA ILE A 209 -14.14 17.04 -5.45
C ILE A 209 -14.22 16.60 -3.98
N GLY A 210 -13.27 15.81 -3.47
CA GLY A 210 -13.22 15.40 -2.07
C GLY A 210 -13.31 16.57 -1.09
N TRP A 211 -12.82 17.73 -1.52
CA TRP A 211 -12.98 19.01 -0.83
C TRP A 211 -14.43 19.53 -0.77
N LEU A 212 -15.16 19.51 -1.90
CA LEU A 212 -16.61 19.84 -1.93
C LEU A 212 -17.41 18.88 -1.04
N VAL A 213 -16.96 17.63 -1.01
CA VAL A 213 -17.59 16.54 -0.27
C VAL A 213 -17.34 16.63 1.23
N ASP A 214 -16.19 17.09 1.74
CA ASP A 214 -15.90 17.09 3.19
C ASP A 214 -16.85 17.95 4.03
N LYS A 215 -17.41 19.02 3.46
CA LYS A 215 -18.47 19.84 4.08
C LYS A 215 -19.83 19.13 4.02
N GLY A 216 -20.10 18.45 2.92
CA GLY A 216 -21.22 17.55 2.74
C GLY A 216 -21.14 16.28 3.60
N ARG A 217 -19.94 15.79 3.93
CA ARG A 217 -19.67 14.56 4.69
C ARG A 217 -20.06 14.72 6.16
N ALA A 218 -19.86 15.90 6.73
CA ALA A 218 -20.34 16.24 8.08
C ALA A 218 -21.88 16.27 8.17
N LYS A 219 -22.56 16.71 7.10
CA LYS A 219 -24.03 16.77 6.99
C LYS A 219 -24.66 15.45 6.51
N ALA A 220 -23.92 14.68 5.73
CA ALA A 220 -24.28 13.34 5.27
C ALA A 220 -24.13 12.34 6.41
N ALA A 221 -23.10 12.46 7.27
CA ALA A 221 -22.97 11.67 8.50
C ALA A 221 -24.17 11.85 9.46
N GLU A 222 -24.82 13.03 9.44
CA GLU A 222 -26.09 13.27 10.15
C GLU A 222 -27.31 12.60 9.51
N LYS A 223 -27.29 12.38 8.18
CA LYS A 223 -28.39 11.77 7.39
C LYS A 223 -28.19 10.29 7.05
N LEU A 224 -27.00 9.75 7.31
CA LEU A 224 -26.57 8.37 6.99
C LEU A 224 -27.11 7.30 7.96
N LYS A 225 -28.14 7.62 8.76
CA LYS A 225 -28.80 6.61 9.62
C LYS A 225 -29.70 5.65 8.83
N ASP A 226 -30.10 5.98 7.60
CA ASP A 226 -31.21 5.28 6.92
C ASP A 226 -30.85 4.59 5.58
N GLY A 227 -29.58 4.48 5.19
CA GLY A 227 -29.14 3.59 4.09
C GLY A 227 -29.40 4.10 2.65
N ASP A 228 -28.51 3.69 1.75
CA ASP A 228 -28.38 4.00 0.31
C ASP A 228 -28.09 5.45 -0.11
N VAL A 229 -26.97 5.64 -0.83
CA VAL A 229 -26.68 6.83 -1.62
C VAL A 229 -26.36 6.40 -3.05
N THR A 230 -27.30 6.60 -3.97
CA THR A 230 -27.11 6.38 -5.42
C THR A 230 -26.23 7.47 -6.04
N ASP A 231 -25.66 7.22 -7.23
CA ASP A 231 -24.87 8.22 -7.98
C ASP A 231 -25.60 9.54 -8.21
N GLN A 232 -26.92 9.48 -8.42
CA GLN A 232 -27.78 10.66 -8.53
C GLN A 232 -27.88 11.43 -7.20
N GLN A 233 -27.86 10.73 -6.06
CA GLN A 233 -27.85 11.36 -4.74
C GLN A 233 -26.48 11.99 -4.44
N PHE A 234 -25.37 11.39 -4.86
CA PHE A 234 -24.03 11.98 -4.72
C PHE A 234 -23.82 13.20 -5.64
N ARG A 235 -24.25 13.11 -6.92
CA ARG A 235 -24.31 14.24 -7.86
C ARG A 235 -25.16 15.38 -7.31
N ALA A 236 -26.35 15.08 -6.77
CA ALA A 236 -27.22 16.07 -6.15
C ALA A 236 -26.62 16.70 -4.87
N ILE A 237 -25.78 15.97 -4.12
CA ILE A 237 -25.06 16.53 -2.95
C ILE A 237 -24.00 17.54 -3.41
N ILE A 238 -23.23 17.23 -4.45
CA ILE A 238 -22.19 18.14 -4.98
C ILE A 238 -22.81 19.40 -5.58
N ILE A 239 -23.84 19.25 -6.41
CA ILE A 239 -24.57 20.41 -6.99
C ILE A 239 -25.18 21.26 -5.87
N ARG A 240 -25.79 20.63 -4.86
CA ARG A 240 -26.38 21.36 -3.72
C ARG A 240 -25.35 22.09 -2.88
N GLU A 241 -24.13 21.57 -2.72
CA GLU A 241 -23.04 22.27 -2.03
C GLU A 241 -22.49 23.42 -2.87
N ILE A 242 -22.40 23.27 -4.20
CA ILE A 242 -22.09 24.37 -5.11
C ILE A 242 -23.16 25.47 -5.01
N ASP A 243 -24.44 25.10 -4.98
CA ASP A 243 -25.57 26.03 -4.80
C ASP A 243 -25.60 26.68 -3.41
N ASP A 244 -25.26 25.95 -2.35
CA ASP A 244 -25.14 26.48 -0.98
C ASP A 244 -23.95 27.45 -0.86
N MET A 245 -22.82 27.16 -1.51
CA MET A 245 -21.70 28.10 -1.63
C MET A 245 -22.08 29.34 -2.43
N ASN A 246 -22.82 29.17 -3.53
CA ASN A 246 -23.36 30.28 -4.33
C ASN A 246 -24.32 31.16 -3.51
N SER A 247 -25.16 30.55 -2.67
CA SER A 247 -26.13 31.27 -1.82
C SER A 247 -25.49 32.07 -0.67
N LYS A 248 -24.24 31.76 -0.32
CA LYS A 248 -23.47 32.40 0.77
C LYS A 248 -22.54 33.52 0.28
N LEU A 249 -22.49 33.75 -1.03
CA LEU A 249 -21.83 34.92 -1.60
C LEU A 249 -22.73 36.13 -1.36
N ASP A 250 -22.37 36.97 -0.39
CA ASP A 250 -23.04 38.25 -0.18
C ASP A 250 -23.01 39.07 -1.48
N GLY A 251 -23.98 39.98 -1.68
CA GLY A 251 -24.15 40.78 -2.90
C GLY A 251 -22.99 41.70 -3.32
N ILE A 252 -21.81 41.53 -2.73
CA ILE A 252 -20.54 42.18 -3.02
C ILE A 252 -19.62 41.27 -3.89
N SER A 253 -19.86 39.95 -3.96
CA SER A 253 -19.07 39.08 -4.84
C SER A 253 -19.24 39.51 -6.29
N THR A 254 -18.11 39.79 -6.95
CA THR A 254 -18.09 40.35 -8.30
C THR A 254 -18.63 39.38 -9.34
N LYS A 255 -19.15 39.95 -10.43
CA LYS A 255 -19.58 39.25 -11.65
C LYS A 255 -18.55 38.21 -12.12
N GLU A 256 -17.26 38.48 -11.95
CA GLU A 256 -16.17 37.57 -12.32
C GLU A 256 -16.12 36.30 -11.47
N VAL A 257 -16.31 36.37 -10.14
CA VAL A 257 -16.32 35.18 -9.27
C VAL A 257 -17.54 34.32 -9.60
N LEU A 258 -18.72 34.93 -9.71
CA LEU A 258 -19.96 34.21 -10.05
C LEU A 258 -19.87 33.56 -11.43
N ALA A 259 -19.29 34.24 -12.42
CA ALA A 259 -19.06 33.67 -13.74
C ALA A 259 -18.10 32.47 -13.70
N SER A 260 -17.03 32.55 -12.90
CA SER A 260 -16.11 31.44 -12.70
C SER A 260 -16.82 30.20 -12.14
N ILE A 261 -17.65 30.38 -11.12
CA ILE A 261 -18.38 29.28 -10.49
C ILE A 261 -19.40 28.66 -11.46
N SER A 262 -20.12 29.48 -12.23
CA SER A 262 -21.06 29.00 -13.24
C SER A 262 -20.36 28.12 -14.27
N PHE A 263 -19.26 28.60 -14.87
CA PHE A 263 -18.50 27.81 -15.84
C PHE A 263 -17.91 26.55 -15.21
N PHE A 264 -17.44 26.61 -13.97
CA PHE A 264 -16.94 25.44 -13.26
C PHE A 264 -18.04 24.38 -13.11
N SER A 265 -19.24 24.80 -12.71
CA SER A 265 -20.40 23.91 -12.53
C SER A 265 -20.81 23.27 -13.85
N GLU A 266 -20.87 24.03 -14.94
CA GLU A 266 -21.13 23.51 -16.29
C GLU A 266 -20.08 22.45 -16.70
N GLY A 267 -18.81 22.69 -16.40
CA GLY A 267 -17.74 21.72 -16.68
C GLY A 267 -17.90 20.42 -15.90
N ILE A 268 -18.31 20.48 -14.63
CA ILE A 268 -18.57 19.30 -13.80
C ILE A 268 -19.74 18.49 -14.35
N GLU A 269 -20.85 19.14 -14.74
CA GLU A 269 -22.00 18.44 -15.34
C GLU A 269 -21.61 17.67 -16.60
N LEU A 270 -20.85 18.30 -17.50
CA LEU A 270 -20.36 17.65 -18.73
C LEU A 270 -19.44 16.47 -18.42
N LEU A 271 -18.61 16.57 -17.39
CA LEU A 271 -17.71 15.49 -16.99
C LEU A 271 -18.48 14.30 -16.38
N TYR A 272 -19.58 14.54 -15.66
CA TYR A 272 -20.47 13.47 -15.22
C TYR A 272 -21.16 12.76 -16.37
N GLU A 273 -21.57 13.48 -17.42
CA GLU A 273 -22.12 12.84 -18.62
C GLU A 273 -21.09 11.96 -19.33
N VAL A 274 -19.81 12.34 -19.32
CA VAL A 274 -18.72 11.48 -19.84
C VAL A 274 -18.66 10.18 -19.04
N PHE A 275 -18.79 10.23 -17.71
CA PHE A 275 -18.77 9.02 -16.86
C PHE A 275 -20.00 8.12 -17.05
N GLU A 276 -21.18 8.69 -17.30
CA GLU A 276 -22.39 7.89 -17.58
C GLU A 276 -22.28 7.13 -18.91
N GLU A 277 -21.62 7.72 -19.92
CA GLU A 277 -21.45 7.12 -21.25
C GLU A 277 -20.39 6.01 -21.30
N THR A 278 -19.45 5.97 -20.35
CA THR A 278 -18.34 5.00 -20.34
C THR A 278 -18.62 3.74 -19.52
N ARG A 279 -19.81 3.60 -18.92
CA ARG A 279 -20.16 2.42 -18.10
C ARG A 279 -20.50 1.18 -18.93
N PRO A 280 -20.00 -0.01 -18.56
CA PRO A 280 -20.57 -1.27 -19.05
C PRO A 280 -21.98 -1.45 -18.47
N ARG A 281 -23.00 -1.63 -19.32
CA ARG A 281 -24.34 -2.05 -18.87
C ARG A 281 -24.23 -3.49 -18.33
N SER A 282 -24.16 -3.65 -17.02
CA SER A 282 -24.40 -4.96 -16.37
C SER A 282 -25.66 -4.87 -15.50
N GLU A 283 -26.55 -5.85 -15.65
CA GLU A 283 -27.70 -6.06 -14.79
C GLU A 283 -27.22 -6.76 -13.51
N TYR A 284 -27.26 -6.08 -12.36
CA TYR A 284 -27.22 -6.77 -11.05
C TYR A 284 -28.21 -6.14 -10.06
N SER A 285 -28.88 -7.04 -9.34
CA SER A 285 -29.86 -6.78 -8.30
C SER A 285 -29.23 -6.30 -7.00
N ALA A 286 -29.94 -5.40 -6.32
CA ALA A 286 -29.61 -4.87 -5.00
C ALA A 286 -29.50 -5.96 -3.93
N ASP A 287 -28.35 -6.03 -3.23
CA ASP A 287 -28.30 -6.21 -1.77
C ASP A 287 -26.86 -6.09 -1.20
N THR A 288 -26.80 -5.47 -0.02
CA THR A 288 -25.70 -5.36 0.97
C THR A 288 -24.67 -4.22 0.88
N ALA A 289 -24.55 -3.52 2.02
CA ALA A 289 -23.74 -2.34 2.33
C ALA A 289 -22.20 -2.51 2.27
N GLN A 290 -21.70 -3.54 1.60
CA GLN A 290 -20.30 -3.70 1.22
C GLN A 290 -19.98 -3.00 -0.13
N ALA A 291 -21.03 -2.53 -0.83
CA ALA A 291 -20.95 -1.98 -2.18
C ALA A 291 -20.35 -0.57 -2.25
N ALA A 292 -20.40 0.30 -1.23
CA ALA A 292 -19.95 1.70 -1.41
C ALA A 292 -18.41 1.85 -1.60
N CYS A 293 -17.60 0.99 -0.99
CA CYS A 293 -16.15 0.95 -1.26
C CYS A 293 -15.81 0.11 -2.50
N ALA A 294 -16.61 -0.92 -2.81
CA ALA A 294 -16.44 -1.76 -3.98
C ALA A 294 -16.95 -1.09 -5.28
N GLU A 295 -17.95 -0.21 -5.21
CA GLU A 295 -18.48 0.60 -6.33
C GLU A 295 -17.54 1.74 -6.68
N PHE A 296 -16.85 2.32 -5.68
CA PHE A 296 -15.82 3.33 -5.92
C PHE A 296 -14.57 2.71 -6.58
N VAL A 297 -14.25 1.46 -6.24
CA VAL A 297 -13.19 0.66 -6.88
C VAL A 297 -13.66 0.09 -8.25
N SER A 298 -14.94 -0.23 -8.41
CA SER A 298 -15.55 -0.65 -9.67
C SER A 298 -15.65 0.49 -10.70
N LEU A 299 -15.86 1.73 -10.25
CA LEU A 299 -15.72 2.93 -11.09
C LEU A 299 -14.29 3.06 -11.64
N THR A 300 -13.27 2.70 -10.85
CA THR A 300 -11.87 2.68 -11.31
C THR A 300 -11.52 1.50 -12.22
N GLU A 301 -12.16 0.34 -12.04
CA GLU A 301 -11.90 -0.87 -12.86
C GLU A 301 -12.67 -0.87 -14.19
N GLY A 302 -13.90 -0.32 -14.21
CA GLY A 302 -14.70 -0.20 -15.44
C GLY A 302 -14.13 0.80 -16.46
N MET A 303 -13.31 1.75 -16.00
CA MET A 303 -12.73 2.82 -16.83
C MET A 303 -11.35 2.50 -17.41
N GLN A 304 -10.71 1.41 -16.99
CA GLN A 304 -9.39 1.01 -17.50
C GLN A 304 -9.44 0.34 -18.90
N ASN A 305 -10.64 0.03 -19.42
CA ASN A 305 -10.82 -0.82 -20.60
C ASN A 305 -11.70 -0.22 -21.72
N VAL A 306 -11.99 1.08 -21.73
CA VAL A 306 -12.94 1.67 -22.69
C VAL A 306 -12.28 2.74 -23.57
N GLU A 307 -12.21 2.51 -24.89
CA GLU A 307 -12.04 3.60 -25.85
C GLU A 307 -13.22 4.58 -25.70
N LEU A 308 -12.94 5.84 -25.37
CA LEU A 308 -13.98 6.87 -25.26
C LEU A 308 -14.78 6.92 -26.57
N THR A 309 -16.11 6.90 -26.45
CA THR A 309 -16.97 7.09 -27.62
C THR A 309 -16.73 8.49 -28.22
N GLU A 310 -17.07 8.68 -29.49
CA GLU A 310 -16.98 10.00 -30.13
C GLU A 310 -17.83 11.06 -29.38
N ALA A 311 -18.96 10.64 -28.80
CA ALA A 311 -19.81 11.48 -27.96
C ALA A 311 -19.14 11.87 -26.65
N ALA A 312 -18.57 10.91 -25.92
CA ALA A 312 -17.85 11.14 -24.67
C ALA A 312 -16.62 12.03 -24.89
N THR A 313 -15.89 11.84 -26.00
CA THR A 313 -14.75 12.67 -26.39
C THR A 313 -15.16 14.13 -26.62
N ARG A 314 -16.27 14.37 -27.34
CA ARG A 314 -16.79 15.73 -27.57
C ARG A 314 -17.21 16.40 -26.25
N LYS A 315 -17.86 15.67 -25.35
CA LYS A 315 -18.27 16.18 -24.03
C LYS A 315 -17.07 16.51 -23.13
N LEU A 316 -16.02 15.69 -23.18
CA LEU A 316 -14.78 15.95 -22.46
C LEU A 316 -14.09 17.24 -22.95
N VAL A 317 -14.04 17.47 -24.27
CA VAL A 317 -13.51 18.72 -24.85
C VAL A 317 -14.32 19.92 -24.36
N LEU A 318 -15.66 19.84 -24.39
CA LEU A 318 -16.53 20.91 -23.89
C LEU A 318 -16.32 21.16 -22.39
N ALA A 319 -16.18 20.11 -21.59
CA ALA A 319 -15.90 20.24 -20.15
C ALA A 319 -14.59 21.02 -19.92
N LYS A 320 -13.52 20.66 -20.64
CA LYS A 320 -12.22 21.36 -20.57
C LYS A 320 -12.32 22.82 -20.97
N GLU A 321 -13.09 23.16 -22.00
CA GLU A 321 -13.35 24.55 -22.39
C GLU A 321 -14.03 25.34 -21.27
N ARG A 322 -15.01 24.72 -20.59
CA ARG A 322 -15.69 25.35 -19.44
C ARG A 322 -14.75 25.55 -18.26
N PHE A 323 -13.90 24.57 -17.96
CA PHE A 323 -12.87 24.74 -16.93
C PHE A 323 -11.87 25.85 -17.28
N LYS A 324 -11.46 25.95 -18.55
CA LYS A 324 -10.61 27.06 -19.01
C LYS A 324 -11.27 28.43 -18.78
N CYS A 325 -12.54 28.58 -19.16
CA CYS A 325 -13.29 29.82 -18.91
C CYS A 325 -13.39 30.12 -17.41
N ALA A 326 -13.66 29.10 -16.58
CA ALA A 326 -13.69 29.25 -15.13
C ALA A 326 -12.34 29.71 -14.56
N ARG A 327 -11.23 29.14 -15.03
CA ARG A 327 -9.85 29.51 -14.65
C ARG A 327 -9.55 30.98 -15.00
N GLU A 328 -9.89 31.41 -16.22
CA GLU A 328 -9.66 32.79 -16.67
C GLU A 328 -10.42 33.79 -15.80
N ARG A 329 -11.71 33.55 -15.55
CA ARG A 329 -12.53 34.41 -14.68
C ARG A 329 -12.05 34.44 -13.23
N ALA A 330 -11.63 33.30 -12.71
CA ALA A 330 -11.02 33.21 -11.39
C ALA A 330 -9.70 34.00 -11.29
N THR A 331 -8.91 34.02 -12.38
CA THR A 331 -7.66 34.78 -12.46
C THR A 331 -7.92 36.29 -12.44
N ASP A 332 -8.92 36.76 -13.19
CA ASP A 332 -9.35 38.16 -13.18
C ASP A 332 -9.84 38.57 -11.79
N ALA A 333 -10.70 37.76 -11.17
CA ALA A 333 -11.21 38.00 -9.83
C ALA A 333 -10.09 38.05 -8.77
N PHE A 334 -9.15 37.11 -8.80
CA PHE A 334 -8.02 37.11 -7.87
C PHE A 334 -7.14 38.37 -7.97
N SER A 335 -6.99 38.90 -9.19
CA SER A 335 -6.20 40.10 -9.48
C SER A 335 -6.91 41.39 -9.08
N ASN A 336 -8.22 41.36 -8.82
CA ASN A 336 -8.99 42.52 -8.43
C ASN A 336 -8.71 42.93 -6.98
N ALA A 337 -7.94 44.02 -6.80
CA ALA A 337 -7.58 44.55 -5.49
C ALA A 337 -8.76 45.12 -4.69
N ALA A 338 -9.92 45.39 -5.33
CA ALA A 338 -11.12 45.85 -4.64
C ALA A 338 -11.85 44.72 -3.90
N LEU A 339 -11.57 43.45 -4.24
CA LEU A 339 -12.17 42.31 -3.57
C LEU A 339 -11.57 42.07 -2.18
N SER A 340 -12.42 41.52 -1.29
CA SER A 340 -11.97 41.11 0.03
C SER A 340 -10.91 40.01 -0.06
N THR A 341 -10.11 39.83 0.98
CA THR A 341 -9.15 38.71 1.02
C THR A 341 -9.85 37.36 0.90
N SER A 342 -11.07 37.22 1.46
CA SER A 342 -11.86 35.98 1.38
C SER A 342 -12.29 35.69 -0.05
N ASP A 343 -12.82 36.67 -0.77
CA ASP A 343 -13.28 36.50 -2.16
C ASP A 343 -12.11 36.18 -3.10
N ARG A 344 -10.94 36.78 -2.85
CA ARG A 344 -9.72 36.46 -3.62
C ARG A 344 -9.22 35.04 -3.32
N ILE A 345 -9.30 34.58 -2.07
CA ILE A 345 -8.97 33.18 -1.75
C ILE A 345 -9.95 32.22 -2.45
N LEU A 346 -11.24 32.52 -2.44
CA LEU A 346 -12.25 31.74 -3.15
C LEU A 346 -11.99 31.72 -4.66
N ALA A 347 -11.69 32.87 -5.27
CA ALA A 347 -11.28 32.92 -6.67
C ALA A 347 -10.06 32.03 -6.93
N MET A 348 -9.06 32.04 -6.04
CA MET A 348 -7.90 31.16 -6.16
C MET A 348 -8.27 29.67 -6.03
N GLN A 349 -9.24 29.30 -5.18
CA GLN A 349 -9.77 27.93 -5.12
C GLN A 349 -10.25 27.48 -6.49
N TYR A 350 -11.16 28.24 -7.11
CA TYR A 350 -11.67 27.91 -8.44
C TYR A 350 -10.58 27.94 -9.49
N ARG A 351 -9.62 28.87 -9.42
CA ARG A 351 -8.47 28.88 -10.35
C ARG A 351 -7.68 27.58 -10.30
N VAL A 352 -7.35 27.09 -9.10
CA VAL A 352 -6.60 25.83 -8.94
C VAL A 352 -7.44 24.65 -9.43
N MET A 353 -8.68 24.49 -8.94
CA MET A 353 -9.54 23.38 -9.33
C MET A 353 -9.80 23.34 -10.85
N SER A 354 -10.09 24.49 -11.45
CA SER A 354 -10.28 24.62 -12.90
C SER A 354 -9.03 24.30 -13.69
N THR A 355 -7.85 24.75 -13.24
CA THR A 355 -6.58 24.44 -13.91
C THR A 355 -6.37 22.94 -13.97
N VAL A 356 -6.59 22.28 -12.85
CA VAL A 356 -6.41 20.84 -12.67
C VAL A 356 -7.36 20.04 -13.56
N LEU A 357 -8.64 20.42 -13.61
CA LEU A 357 -9.65 19.76 -14.44
C LEU A 357 -9.53 20.11 -15.94
N GLU A 358 -8.99 21.27 -16.29
CA GLU A 358 -8.65 21.62 -17.68
C GLU A 358 -7.54 20.71 -18.22
N THR A 359 -6.57 20.36 -17.37
CA THR A 359 -5.42 19.50 -17.72
C THR A 359 -5.64 18.04 -17.34
N ILE A 360 -6.89 17.59 -17.21
CA ILE A 360 -7.25 16.26 -16.71
C ILE A 360 -6.58 15.12 -17.51
N GLU A 361 -6.43 15.27 -18.82
CA GLU A 361 -5.75 14.30 -19.70
C GLU A 361 -4.22 14.32 -19.54
N ASN A 362 -3.63 15.45 -19.17
CA ASN A 362 -2.18 15.63 -18.98
C ASN A 362 -1.91 16.36 -17.66
N PRO A 363 -2.07 15.67 -16.51
CA PRO A 363 -2.04 16.28 -15.18
C PRO A 363 -0.68 16.92 -14.83
N GLU A 364 0.39 16.52 -15.52
CA GLU A 364 1.72 17.15 -15.44
C GLU A 364 1.70 18.64 -15.83
N ASP A 365 0.83 19.02 -16.77
CA ASP A 365 0.65 20.41 -17.20
C ASP A 365 0.05 21.29 -16.10
N ALA A 366 -0.61 20.68 -15.10
CA ALA A 366 -1.19 21.39 -13.95
C ALA A 366 -0.14 21.86 -12.94
N VAL A 367 1.01 21.19 -12.87
CA VAL A 367 1.96 21.32 -11.75
C VAL A 367 2.55 22.73 -11.66
N ALA A 368 3.08 23.27 -12.77
CA ALA A 368 3.68 24.60 -12.79
C ALA A 368 2.66 25.73 -12.55
N PRO A 369 1.48 25.74 -13.21
CA PRO A 369 0.39 26.67 -12.89
C PRO A 369 -0.08 26.60 -11.43
N CYS A 370 -0.22 25.40 -10.85
CA CYS A 370 -0.61 25.25 -9.45
C CYS A 370 0.44 25.85 -8.51
N LYS A 371 1.74 25.57 -8.73
CA LYS A 371 2.83 26.18 -7.94
C LYS A 371 2.79 27.72 -7.99
N LEU A 372 2.50 28.31 -9.15
CA LEU A 372 2.34 29.76 -9.29
C LEU A 372 1.14 30.28 -8.49
N CYS A 373 -0.01 29.62 -8.60
CA CYS A 373 -1.23 29.95 -7.85
C CYS A 373 -0.96 29.97 -6.33
N ILE A 374 -0.24 28.96 -5.83
CA ILE A 374 0.13 28.88 -4.41
C ILE A 374 1.09 30.01 -4.00
N LYS A 375 2.09 30.33 -4.83
CA LYS A 375 3.00 31.44 -4.56
C LYS A 375 2.25 32.77 -4.46
N GLU A 376 1.29 33.02 -5.35
CA GLU A 376 0.46 34.22 -5.35
C GLU A 376 -0.49 34.28 -4.14
N LEU A 377 -1.14 33.16 -3.82
CA LEU A 377 -2.01 33.03 -2.64
C LEU A 377 -1.26 33.29 -1.34
N ASN A 378 -0.12 32.61 -1.16
CA ASN A 378 0.73 32.73 0.02
C ASN A 378 1.38 34.13 0.11
N GLY A 379 1.47 34.84 -1.02
CA GLY A 379 1.92 36.23 -1.12
C GLY A 379 0.87 37.29 -0.79
N LEU A 380 -0.42 36.92 -0.64
CA LEU A 380 -1.46 37.90 -0.32
C LEU A 380 -1.19 38.59 1.03
N PRO A 381 -1.23 39.94 1.11
CA PRO A 381 -0.95 40.66 2.36
C PRO A 381 -1.86 40.24 3.53
N GLY A 382 -3.13 39.95 3.25
CA GLY A 382 -4.08 39.46 4.26
C GLY A 382 -3.76 38.06 4.79
N VAL A 383 -3.23 37.18 3.93
CA VAL A 383 -2.77 35.83 4.29
C VAL A 383 -1.49 35.91 5.12
N GLN A 384 -0.49 36.66 4.65
CA GLN A 384 0.77 36.85 5.37
C GLN A 384 0.57 37.45 6.76
N LYS A 385 -0.28 38.48 6.88
CA LYS A 385 -0.61 39.10 8.18
C LYS A 385 -1.31 38.10 9.11
N SER A 386 -2.24 37.31 8.58
CA SER A 386 -2.98 36.30 9.34
C SER A 386 -2.06 35.20 9.88
N LEU A 387 -1.20 34.64 9.03
CA LEU A 387 -0.19 33.66 9.43
C LEU A 387 0.78 34.24 10.47
N LYS A 388 1.32 35.45 10.24
CA LYS A 388 2.23 36.10 11.19
C LYS A 388 1.65 36.21 12.59
N VAL A 389 0.38 36.61 12.70
CA VAL A 389 -0.29 36.70 14.00
C VAL A 389 -0.49 35.31 14.59
N GLN A 390 -0.92 34.33 13.79
CA GLN A 390 -1.17 32.96 14.27
C GLN A 390 0.10 32.28 14.80
N LEU A 391 1.25 32.49 14.13
CA LEU A 391 2.51 31.84 14.48
C LEU A 391 3.24 32.54 15.64
N LYS A 392 3.13 33.87 15.77
CA LYS A 392 3.73 34.61 16.90
C LYS A 392 2.98 34.44 18.22
N THR A 393 1.66 34.24 18.19
CA THR A 393 0.80 34.34 19.39
C THR A 393 0.44 33.00 20.01
N GLY A 394 1.30 31.98 19.90
CA GLY A 394 1.06 30.60 20.37
C GLY A 394 0.72 30.46 21.86
N ILE A 395 -0.44 30.95 22.31
CA ILE A 395 -1.10 30.92 23.64
C ILE A 395 -1.36 32.30 24.29
N SER A 396 -0.81 33.45 23.81
CA SER A 396 -1.06 34.75 24.48
C SER A 396 -1.55 35.90 23.57
N ALA A 397 -2.70 36.47 23.96
CA ALA A 397 -3.22 37.83 23.77
C ALA A 397 -3.45 38.41 22.35
N VAL A 398 -4.73 38.40 21.89
CA VAL A 398 -5.37 39.58 21.24
C VAL A 398 -6.85 39.63 21.64
N LYS A 399 -7.32 40.82 22.06
CA LYS A 399 -8.73 41.14 22.32
C LYS A 399 -9.60 40.87 21.08
N GLY A 400 -10.72 40.17 21.27
CA GLY A 400 -11.78 39.96 20.27
C GLY A 400 -11.88 38.53 19.75
N ARG A 401 -12.77 37.74 20.35
CA ARG A 401 -13.03 36.33 19.99
C ARG A 401 -13.44 36.15 18.52
N MET A 402 -14.16 37.13 17.94
CA MET A 402 -14.59 37.08 16.52
C MET A 402 -13.44 37.24 15.51
N LYS A 403 -12.50 38.18 15.73
CA LYS A 403 -11.34 38.38 14.83
C LYS A 403 -10.38 37.19 14.80
N LYS A 404 -10.39 36.37 15.85
CA LYS A 404 -9.64 35.11 15.93
C LYS A 404 -10.29 34.02 15.08
N GLU A 405 -11.62 33.99 15.05
CA GLU A 405 -12.39 32.99 14.29
C GLU A 405 -12.37 33.26 12.79
N GLU A 406 -12.52 34.52 12.37
CA GLU A 406 -12.34 34.92 10.97
C GLU A 406 -10.96 34.56 10.43
N ARG A 407 -9.91 34.78 11.23
CA ARG A 407 -8.53 34.41 10.87
C ARG A 407 -8.37 32.91 10.69
N ARG A 408 -8.98 32.12 11.58
CA ARG A 408 -8.96 30.67 11.52
C ARG A 408 -9.62 30.13 10.27
N LYS A 409 -10.82 30.64 9.95
CA LYS A 409 -11.53 30.30 8.71
C LYS A 409 -10.69 30.67 7.48
N LEU A 410 -10.10 31.86 7.46
CA LEU A 410 -9.21 32.28 6.38
C LEU A 410 -8.02 31.33 6.20
N LEU A 411 -7.35 30.95 7.29
CA LEU A 411 -6.22 30.00 7.24
C LEU A 411 -6.64 28.59 6.79
N ALA A 412 -7.84 28.14 7.19
CA ALA A 412 -8.41 26.89 6.71
C ALA A 412 -8.61 26.90 5.19
N GLU A 413 -9.16 27.98 4.63
CA GLU A 413 -9.34 28.10 3.18
C GLU A 413 -8.01 28.18 2.42
N VAL A 414 -7.02 28.92 2.96
CA VAL A 414 -5.66 28.96 2.38
C VAL A 414 -5.00 27.58 2.41
N TYR A 415 -5.15 26.86 3.53
CA TYR A 415 -4.62 25.50 3.67
C TYR A 415 -5.24 24.56 2.64
N ARG A 416 -6.57 24.62 2.47
CA ARG A 416 -7.31 23.78 1.50
C ARG A 416 -6.80 23.97 0.08
N VAL A 417 -6.57 25.21 -0.35
CA VAL A 417 -5.99 25.47 -1.67
C VAL A 417 -4.59 24.89 -1.80
N ASN A 418 -3.74 25.09 -0.78
CA ASN A 418 -2.40 24.50 -0.75
C ASN A 418 -2.47 22.97 -0.82
N ARG A 419 -3.41 22.34 -0.12
CA ARG A 419 -3.58 20.88 -0.09
C ARG A 419 -4.02 20.34 -1.44
N ILE A 420 -5.04 20.92 -2.08
CA ILE A 420 -5.52 20.48 -3.40
C ILE A 420 -4.38 20.56 -4.42
N ALA A 421 -3.70 21.70 -4.48
CA ALA A 421 -2.57 21.86 -5.38
C ALA A 421 -1.47 20.83 -5.08
N TYR A 422 -1.19 20.58 -3.79
CA TYR A 422 -0.17 19.61 -3.38
C TYR A 422 -0.54 18.19 -3.82
N ASP A 423 -1.76 17.76 -3.56
CA ASP A 423 -2.22 16.42 -3.88
C ASP A 423 -2.11 16.16 -5.39
N VAL A 424 -2.48 17.13 -6.23
CA VAL A 424 -2.27 17.03 -7.69
C VAL A 424 -0.80 16.84 -8.04
N THR A 425 0.12 17.59 -7.41
CA THR A 425 1.56 17.39 -7.67
C THR A 425 2.07 16.01 -7.25
N GLN A 426 1.41 15.34 -6.29
CA GLN A 426 1.76 13.98 -5.89
C GLN A 426 1.19 12.92 -6.82
N THR A 427 0.13 13.24 -7.58
CA THR A 427 -0.46 12.30 -8.55
C THR A 427 0.33 12.21 -9.86
N VAL A 428 1.24 13.14 -10.12
CA VAL A 428 2.07 13.15 -11.33
C VAL A 428 3.43 12.52 -11.00
N PRO A 429 3.84 11.43 -11.68
CA PRO A 429 5.17 10.86 -11.48
C PRO A 429 6.24 11.86 -11.93
N SER A 430 6.93 12.47 -10.97
CA SER A 430 7.91 13.52 -11.19
C SER A 430 9.32 12.92 -11.17
N LYS A 431 10.23 13.44 -12.02
CA LYS A 431 11.67 13.11 -11.94
C LYS A 431 12.37 13.77 -10.73
N GLU A 432 11.75 14.78 -10.13
CA GLU A 432 12.26 15.44 -8.93
C GLU A 432 11.56 14.89 -7.67
N PRO A 433 12.31 14.38 -6.68
CA PRO A 433 11.74 13.90 -5.43
C PRO A 433 11.09 15.06 -4.67
N LEU A 434 9.78 14.95 -4.42
CA LEU A 434 8.97 15.76 -3.48
C LEU A 434 9.39 17.26 -3.43
N PRO A 435 8.93 18.10 -4.36
CA PRO A 435 9.45 19.44 -4.53
C PRO A 435 9.24 20.31 -3.28
N GLN A 436 10.18 21.23 -3.03
CA GLN A 436 10.03 22.36 -2.11
C GLN A 436 8.68 23.04 -2.37
N TRP A 437 7.71 22.83 -1.47
CA TRP A 437 6.41 23.45 -1.58
C TRP A 437 6.55 24.96 -1.36
N PRO A 438 5.81 25.85 -2.06
CA PRO A 438 6.03 27.29 -1.94
C PRO A 438 5.82 27.79 -0.50
N MET A 439 6.93 28.07 0.19
CA MET A 439 6.93 28.55 1.58
C MET A 439 6.43 29.99 1.69
N VAL A 440 5.79 30.30 2.81
CA VAL A 440 5.40 31.66 3.18
C VAL A 440 6.55 32.33 3.91
N ASN A 441 6.97 33.51 3.45
CA ASN A 441 7.90 34.33 4.20
C ASN A 441 7.15 35.20 5.22
N ILE A 442 7.45 35.02 6.51
CA ILE A 442 6.78 35.70 7.64
C ILE A 442 7.73 36.71 8.33
N GLY A 443 8.84 37.05 7.67
CA GLY A 443 9.87 37.97 8.15
C GLY A 443 11.22 37.26 8.22
N GLU A 444 11.64 36.87 9.42
CA GLU A 444 12.89 36.12 9.64
C GLU A 444 12.73 34.61 9.42
N GLU A 445 11.50 34.12 9.26
CA GLU A 445 11.16 32.70 9.16
C GLU A 445 10.41 32.42 7.85
N LYS A 446 10.73 31.30 7.20
CA LYS A 446 9.96 30.71 6.11
C LYS A 446 9.14 29.54 6.65
N VAL A 447 7.87 29.48 6.29
CA VAL A 447 6.91 28.53 6.85
C VAL A 447 6.24 27.76 5.74
N ASP A 448 6.31 26.43 5.82
CA ASP A 448 5.49 25.53 5.01
C ASP A 448 4.12 25.36 5.70
N ILE A 449 3.07 25.92 5.10
CA ILE A 449 1.71 25.87 5.63
C ILE A 449 1.22 24.43 5.83
N LEU A 450 1.64 23.51 4.96
CA LEU A 450 1.16 22.12 4.94
C LEU A 450 1.81 21.26 6.03
N ARG A 451 3.01 21.64 6.48
CA ARG A 451 3.86 20.84 7.37
C ARG A 451 4.11 21.47 8.75
N ASP A 452 3.92 22.78 8.91
CA ASP A 452 4.18 23.48 10.18
C ASP A 452 3.20 23.06 11.28
N GLY A 453 3.72 22.48 12.36
CA GLY A 453 2.92 21.97 13.47
C GLY A 453 2.04 23.02 14.17
N ARG A 454 2.40 24.31 14.14
CA ARG A 454 1.58 25.40 14.70
C ARG A 454 0.35 25.67 13.83
N VAL A 455 0.50 25.53 12.51
CA VAL A 455 -0.61 25.62 11.55
C VAL A 455 -1.54 24.41 11.73
N THR A 456 -0.99 23.19 11.75
CA THR A 456 -1.76 21.96 11.97
C THR A 456 -2.51 21.99 13.30
N GLY A 457 -1.88 22.46 14.39
CA GLY A 457 -2.54 22.64 15.69
C GLY A 457 -3.67 23.69 15.68
N ALA A 458 -3.63 24.67 14.78
CA ALA A 458 -4.71 25.63 14.58
C ALA A 458 -5.89 25.05 13.78
N LEU A 459 -5.59 24.17 12.83
CA LEU A 459 -6.56 23.48 11.98
C LEU A 459 -7.30 22.36 12.73
N ARG A 460 -6.61 21.63 13.61
CA ARG A 460 -7.22 20.64 14.52
C ARG A 460 -8.37 21.26 15.34
N LYS A 461 -8.19 22.49 15.83
CA LYS A 461 -9.23 23.24 16.58
C LYS A 461 -10.46 23.61 15.73
N GLN A 462 -10.40 23.43 14.41
CA GLN A 462 -11.51 23.60 13.46
C GLN A 462 -12.07 22.27 12.93
N GLY A 463 -11.66 21.13 13.52
CA GLY A 463 -12.07 19.81 13.04
C GLY A 463 -11.37 19.36 11.75
N MET A 464 -10.27 20.02 11.37
CA MET A 464 -9.47 19.69 10.17
C MET A 464 -8.30 18.76 10.52
N GLU A 465 -8.58 17.66 11.22
CA GLU A 465 -7.54 16.76 11.75
C GLU A 465 -6.91 15.86 10.66
N ASN A 466 -7.64 15.60 9.57
CA ASN A 466 -7.22 14.73 8.46
C ASN A 466 -6.43 15.46 7.36
N CYS A 467 -6.06 16.72 7.59
CA CYS A 467 -5.55 17.58 6.53
C CYS A 467 -4.03 17.46 6.29
N SER A 468 -3.29 16.78 7.18
CA SER A 468 -1.84 16.64 7.14
C SER A 468 -1.31 16.06 5.83
N VAL A 469 -0.14 16.54 5.44
CA VAL A 469 0.53 16.20 4.19
C VAL A 469 1.74 15.32 4.48
N LEU A 470 1.96 14.31 3.64
CA LEU A 470 3.12 13.44 3.73
C LEU A 470 4.41 14.22 3.52
N TRP A 471 5.45 13.93 4.32
CA TRP A 471 6.75 14.58 4.18
C TRP A 471 7.89 13.68 4.63
N ILE A 472 9.12 14.03 4.22
CA ILE A 472 10.33 13.29 4.60
C ILE A 472 11.04 14.04 5.73
N LEU A 473 11.22 13.37 6.86
CA LEU A 473 11.96 13.91 8.00
C LEU A 473 13.42 14.17 7.62
N GLY A 474 13.94 15.34 8.02
CA GLY A 474 15.34 15.73 7.78
C GLY A 474 15.69 16.02 6.31
N HIS A 475 14.71 16.10 5.40
CA HIS A 475 14.93 16.38 3.98
C HIS A 475 15.56 17.77 3.75
N ASP A 476 15.04 18.79 4.42
CA ASP A 476 15.51 20.18 4.32
C ASP A 476 16.70 20.48 5.25
N GLY A 477 17.26 19.46 5.91
CA GLY A 477 18.40 19.62 6.80
C GLY A 477 19.70 19.86 6.04
N GLU A 478 20.48 20.85 6.48
CA GLU A 478 21.85 21.07 6.01
C GLU A 478 22.87 20.44 6.96
N GLY A 479 23.98 19.92 6.42
CA GLY A 479 25.08 19.35 7.20
C GLY A 479 24.62 18.26 8.17
N GLU A 480 24.89 18.45 9.46
CA GLU A 480 24.60 17.47 10.52
C GLU A 480 23.10 17.26 10.78
N HIS A 481 22.23 18.15 10.30
CA HIS A 481 20.77 18.05 10.47
C HIS A 481 20.13 17.08 9.47
N LYS A 482 20.81 16.77 8.37
CA LYS A 482 20.31 15.86 7.33
C LYS A 482 20.31 14.42 7.86
N ILE A 483 19.28 13.64 7.51
CA ILE A 483 19.31 12.19 7.76
C ILE A 483 19.99 11.51 6.57
N GLU A 484 21.03 10.73 6.83
CA GLU A 484 21.80 10.07 5.77
C GLU A 484 21.25 8.71 5.40
N LYS A 485 21.11 7.83 6.40
CA LYS A 485 20.69 6.44 6.25
C LYS A 485 20.01 5.98 7.54
N PRO A 486 18.71 6.29 7.71
CA PRO A 486 17.98 5.87 8.89
C PRO A 486 18.00 4.34 8.99
N ARG A 487 18.24 3.84 10.20
CA ARG A 487 18.23 2.43 10.57
C ARG A 487 16.94 2.05 11.29
N ASP A 488 16.40 2.99 12.07
CA ASP A 488 15.13 2.86 12.77
C ASP A 488 14.58 4.23 13.19
N VAL A 489 13.30 4.26 13.58
CA VAL A 489 12.62 5.45 14.09
C VAL A 489 11.75 5.13 15.30
N ALA A 490 11.78 5.99 16.31
CA ALA A 490 10.88 5.96 17.46
C ALA A 490 10.33 7.35 17.74
N THR A 491 9.22 7.45 18.47
CA THR A 491 8.69 8.71 19.00
C THR A 491 8.70 8.66 20.51
N ASN A 492 8.68 9.82 21.17
CA ASN A 492 8.53 9.91 22.62
C ASN A 492 7.22 10.62 23.00
N PHE A 493 6.87 10.67 24.29
CA PHE A 493 5.64 11.32 24.77
C PHE A 493 5.67 12.84 24.58
N SER A 494 6.85 13.44 24.52
CA SER A 494 7.03 14.85 24.12
C SER A 494 6.72 15.11 22.63
N GLY A 495 6.44 14.09 21.82
CA GLY A 495 6.11 14.22 20.41
C GLY A 495 7.33 14.42 19.50
N HIS A 496 8.54 14.15 19.99
CA HIS A 496 9.76 14.17 19.19
C HIS A 496 9.90 12.90 18.36
N TYR A 497 10.49 13.03 17.17
CA TYR A 497 10.99 11.90 16.39
C TYR A 497 12.44 11.63 16.76
N ILE A 498 12.77 10.38 17.04
CA ILE A 498 14.10 9.90 17.37
C ILE A 498 14.52 8.93 16.28
N VAL A 499 15.59 9.26 15.57
CA VAL A 499 16.08 8.50 14.42
C VAL A 499 17.45 7.96 14.73
N ALA A 500 17.61 6.64 14.59
CA ALA A 500 18.92 6.02 14.53
C ALA A 500 19.42 6.18 13.10
N ASP A 501 20.47 6.96 12.89
CA ASP A 501 21.03 7.29 11.59
C ASP A 501 22.35 6.55 11.36
N ASN A 502 22.96 6.82 10.21
CA ASN A 502 24.28 6.32 9.85
C ASN A 502 25.33 6.59 10.94
N ASP A 503 26.36 5.74 10.98
CA ASP A 503 27.52 5.92 11.87
C ASP A 503 27.13 6.02 13.36
N LEU A 504 26.18 5.18 13.79
CA LEU A 504 25.74 5.04 15.20
C LEU A 504 25.27 6.35 15.84
N THR A 505 24.75 7.28 15.04
CA THR A 505 24.29 8.59 15.51
C THR A 505 22.78 8.55 15.76
N ILE A 506 22.35 9.00 16.93
CA ILE A 506 20.94 9.23 17.25
C ILE A 506 20.63 10.71 17.05
N LYS A 507 19.62 11.02 16.23
CA LYS A 507 19.15 12.38 15.95
C LYS A 507 17.73 12.54 16.47
N VAL A 508 17.47 13.67 17.12
CA VAL A 508 16.15 14.02 17.68
C VAL A 508 15.61 15.22 16.93
N PHE A 509 14.37 15.12 16.49
CA PHE A 509 13.62 16.16 15.80
C PHE A 509 12.33 16.46 16.54
N ASP A 510 11.87 17.70 16.53
CA ASP A 510 10.58 18.06 17.13
C ASP A 510 9.39 17.60 16.27
N ASN A 511 8.17 17.82 16.75
CA ASN A 511 6.95 17.40 16.04
C ASN A 511 6.76 18.08 14.66
N SER A 512 7.51 19.16 14.36
CA SER A 512 7.51 19.85 13.07
C SER A 512 8.62 19.36 12.14
N GLY A 513 9.51 18.50 12.63
CA GLY A 513 10.67 18.00 11.88
C GLY A 513 11.93 18.85 12.00
N LYS A 514 11.93 19.85 12.89
CA LYS A 514 13.11 20.65 13.13
C LYS A 514 14.10 19.87 13.99
N PHE A 515 15.37 19.91 13.61
CA PHE A 515 16.44 19.29 14.38
C PHE A 515 16.54 19.90 15.79
N VAL A 516 16.62 19.04 16.81
CA VAL A 516 16.73 19.42 18.22
C VAL A 516 18.12 19.13 18.75
N LYS A 517 18.57 17.88 18.63
CA LYS A 517 19.89 17.44 19.13
C LYS A 517 20.36 16.17 18.45
N ARG A 518 21.66 15.88 18.58
CA ARG A 518 22.26 14.59 18.22
C ARG A 518 23.22 14.12 19.29
N PHE A 519 23.40 12.81 19.37
CA PHE A 519 24.45 12.17 20.15
C PHE A 519 24.89 10.89 19.45
N ARG A 520 26.13 10.48 19.67
CA ARG A 520 26.67 9.22 19.15
C ARG A 520 26.58 8.16 20.23
N LEU A 521 26.26 6.92 19.84
CA LEU A 521 26.37 5.80 20.76
C LEU A 521 27.85 5.63 21.20
N PRO A 522 28.11 5.50 22.51
CA PRO A 522 29.46 5.27 23.01
C PRO A 522 29.91 3.84 22.67
N SER A 523 31.22 3.59 22.76
CA SER A 523 31.74 2.23 22.59
C SER A 523 31.16 1.27 23.63
N LEU A 524 30.98 0.00 23.25
CA LEU A 524 30.60 -1.05 24.20
C LEU A 524 31.80 -1.41 25.05
N ILE A 525 31.58 -1.61 26.35
CA ILE A 525 32.60 -2.13 27.27
C ILE A 525 32.00 -3.39 27.88
N ASP A 526 32.70 -4.53 27.73
CA ASP A 526 32.27 -5.77 28.36
C ASP A 526 32.60 -5.81 29.87
N ASP A 527 32.11 -6.83 30.58
CA ASP A 527 32.37 -6.99 32.02
C ASP A 527 33.86 -7.15 32.36
N SER A 528 34.71 -7.45 31.36
CA SER A 528 36.16 -7.56 31.51
C SER A 528 36.88 -6.24 31.21
N GLY A 529 36.15 -5.17 30.87
CA GLY A 529 36.69 -3.86 30.54
C GLY A 529 37.20 -3.73 29.10
N ASN A 530 36.93 -4.69 28.22
CA ASN A 530 37.36 -4.62 26.82
C ASN A 530 36.38 -3.79 26.00
N GLU A 531 36.93 -2.95 25.12
CA GLU A 531 36.15 -2.19 24.16
C GLU A 531 35.68 -3.11 23.01
N LEU A 532 34.36 -3.21 22.83
CA LEU A 532 33.74 -3.94 21.74
C LEU A 532 33.25 -2.97 20.67
N LEU A 533 33.49 -3.32 19.41
CA LEU A 533 33.00 -2.55 18.27
C LEU A 533 31.51 -2.81 18.06
N VAL A 534 30.75 -1.77 17.72
CA VAL A 534 29.31 -1.85 17.42
C VAL A 534 29.10 -1.82 15.90
N ALA A 535 28.18 -2.65 15.39
CA ALA A 535 27.77 -2.64 14.00
C ALA A 535 26.72 -1.55 13.73
N ASP A 536 26.90 -0.77 12.68
CA ASP A 536 26.04 0.38 12.32
C ASP A 536 24.81 -0.02 11.49
N ASP A 537 24.69 -1.27 11.09
CA ASP A 537 23.65 -1.78 10.20
C ASP A 537 22.40 -2.31 10.92
N ARG A 538 22.49 -2.55 12.24
CA ARG A 538 21.44 -3.18 13.06
C ARG A 538 21.24 -2.43 14.38
N VAL A 539 20.67 -1.23 14.28
CA VAL A 539 20.27 -0.40 15.43
C VAL A 539 18.75 -0.37 15.51
N ARG A 540 18.17 -0.64 16.69
CA ARG A 540 16.72 -0.51 16.95
C ARG A 540 16.43 0.43 18.09
N LEU A 541 15.32 1.16 17.99
CA LEU A 541 14.92 2.18 18.95
C LEU A 541 13.58 1.88 19.58
N ALA A 542 13.47 2.19 20.88
CA ALA A 542 12.20 2.27 21.58
C ALA A 542 12.30 3.34 22.67
N THR A 543 11.16 3.83 23.14
CA THR A 543 11.08 4.83 24.21
C THR A 543 10.11 4.39 25.28
N ASP A 544 10.38 4.79 26.52
CA ASP A 544 9.47 4.56 27.64
C ASP A 544 8.57 5.77 27.91
N ARG A 545 7.72 5.68 28.95
CA ARG A 545 6.83 6.77 29.38
C ARG A 545 7.55 8.00 29.95
N ASN A 546 8.81 7.87 30.31
CA ASN A 546 9.63 8.93 30.87
C ASN A 546 10.51 9.61 29.82
N ASP A 547 10.29 9.32 28.53
CA ASP A 547 11.11 9.74 27.39
C ASP A 547 12.56 9.23 27.45
N ASN A 548 12.81 8.15 28.19
CA ASN A 548 14.08 7.43 28.12
C ASN A 548 14.15 6.69 26.79
N ILE A 549 15.36 6.58 26.24
CA ILE A 549 15.63 6.01 24.93
C ILE A 549 16.35 4.68 25.14
N CYS A 550 15.72 3.60 24.72
CA CYS A 550 16.31 2.26 24.68
C CYS A 550 16.84 2.00 23.27
N VAL A 551 18.10 1.59 23.18
CA VAL A 551 18.78 1.34 21.90
C VAL A 551 19.35 -0.08 21.90
N LEU A 552 18.88 -0.91 20.97
CA LEU A 552 19.40 -2.26 20.76
C LEU A 552 20.41 -2.24 19.61
N VAL A 553 21.61 -2.75 19.87
CA VAL A 553 22.70 -2.80 18.89
C VAL A 553 23.35 -4.18 18.82
N ARG A 554 24.02 -4.45 17.70
CA ARG A 554 24.80 -5.68 17.50
C ARG A 554 26.30 -5.42 17.68
N GLU A 555 26.99 -6.33 18.35
CA GLU A 555 28.46 -6.38 18.38
C GLU A 555 29.02 -6.69 16.97
N LYS A 556 30.01 -5.94 16.53
CA LYS A 556 30.63 -6.12 15.21
C LYS A 556 31.43 -7.42 15.17
N GLY A 557 31.17 -8.25 14.16
CA GLY A 557 31.86 -9.52 13.96
C GLY A 557 31.24 -10.72 14.68
N ARG A 558 30.20 -10.51 15.50
CA ARG A 558 29.41 -11.59 16.13
C ARG A 558 27.94 -11.44 15.77
N LYS A 559 27.33 -12.47 15.20
CA LYS A 559 25.96 -12.37 14.65
C LYS A 559 24.88 -12.38 15.74
N ASP A 560 25.13 -13.03 16.86
CA ASP A 560 24.17 -13.30 17.93
C ASP A 560 24.41 -12.47 19.21
N SER A 561 25.40 -11.59 19.20
CA SER A 561 25.79 -10.77 20.35
C SER A 561 25.16 -9.39 20.25
N TYR A 562 24.11 -9.16 21.03
CA TYR A 562 23.35 -7.93 21.06
C TYR A 562 23.37 -7.28 22.44
N TRP A 563 23.28 -5.97 22.48
CA TRP A 563 23.35 -5.16 23.69
C TRP A 563 22.28 -4.09 23.69
N ILE A 564 21.78 -3.77 24.88
CA ILE A 564 20.84 -2.67 25.13
C ILE A 564 21.60 -1.51 25.77
N TYR A 565 21.41 -0.31 25.25
CA TYR A 565 21.73 0.95 25.92
C TYR A 565 20.44 1.62 26.39
N ASN A 566 20.44 2.05 27.65
CA ASN A 566 19.40 2.88 28.22
C ASN A 566 19.94 4.29 28.43
N PHE A 567 19.38 5.25 27.70
CA PHE A 567 19.64 6.68 27.87
C PHE A 567 18.44 7.36 28.52
N ASN A 568 18.68 8.34 29.37
CA ASN A 568 17.59 9.21 29.80
C ASN A 568 17.18 10.19 28.68
N LYS A 569 16.11 10.96 28.92
CA LYS A 569 15.66 12.02 27.99
C LYS A 569 16.74 13.07 27.66
N THR A 570 17.73 13.29 28.52
CA THR A 570 18.85 14.22 28.27
C THR A 570 19.95 13.60 27.41
N ALA A 571 19.86 12.32 27.07
CA ALA A 571 20.85 11.51 26.36
C ALA A 571 22.10 11.15 27.19
N ASP A 572 21.97 11.18 28.52
CA ASP A 572 22.96 10.60 29.41
C ASP A 572 22.71 9.09 29.50
N GLN A 573 23.76 8.30 29.35
CA GLN A 573 23.71 6.85 29.49
C GLN A 573 23.49 6.49 30.97
N HIS A 574 22.44 5.72 31.25
CA HIS A 574 22.14 5.20 32.58
C HIS A 574 22.72 3.80 32.77
N HIS A 575 22.48 2.93 31.80
CA HIS A 575 22.81 1.52 31.93
C HIS A 575 23.01 0.86 30.56
N THR A 576 23.83 -0.18 30.54
CA THR A 576 24.10 -0.99 29.35
C THR A 576 24.23 -2.45 29.76
N PHE A 577 23.54 -3.35 29.06
CA PHE A 577 23.56 -4.77 29.38
C PHE A 577 23.45 -5.65 28.13
N PRO A 578 24.03 -6.86 28.14
CA PRO A 578 23.93 -7.78 27.03
C PRO A 578 22.54 -8.44 26.98
N VAL A 579 22.02 -8.63 25.78
CA VAL A 579 20.88 -9.54 25.54
C VAL A 579 21.35 -10.97 25.75
N ARG A 580 20.53 -11.79 26.39
CA ARG A 580 20.86 -13.19 26.71
C ARG A 580 21.23 -13.97 25.44
N LYS A 581 22.37 -14.66 25.49
CA LYS A 581 22.81 -15.60 24.45
C LYS A 581 22.15 -16.97 24.61
N MET A 582 21.96 -17.67 23.49
CA MET A 582 21.56 -19.08 23.50
C MET A 582 22.59 -19.90 22.71
N SER A 583 22.41 -21.22 22.66
CA SER A 583 23.34 -22.14 22.00
C SER A 583 23.34 -22.07 20.46
N PHE A 584 22.51 -21.22 19.87
CA PHE A 584 22.37 -21.04 18.42
C PHE A 584 22.19 -19.56 18.05
N GLU A 585 22.54 -19.21 16.81
CA GLU A 585 22.52 -17.84 16.30
C GLU A 585 21.13 -17.43 15.81
N PHE A 586 20.66 -16.23 16.18
CA PHE A 586 19.40 -15.67 15.70
C PHE A 586 19.60 -14.75 14.48
N ASP A 587 18.64 -14.76 13.55
CA ASP A 587 18.64 -13.95 12.33
C ASP A 587 18.01 -12.56 12.54
N LEU A 588 17.09 -12.45 13.49
CA LEU A 588 16.26 -11.28 13.72
C LEU A 588 16.28 -10.84 15.17
N PHE A 589 16.42 -9.53 15.38
CA PHE A 589 16.20 -8.88 16.67
C PHE A 589 15.32 -7.64 16.48
N ARG A 590 14.34 -7.47 17.38
CA ARG A 590 13.46 -6.30 17.48
C ARG A 590 13.24 -5.90 18.93
N LEU A 591 12.95 -4.61 19.13
CA LEU A 591 12.90 -3.96 20.43
C LEU A 591 11.55 -3.29 20.62
N SER A 592 10.99 -3.42 21.82
CA SER A 592 9.89 -2.59 22.29
C SER A 592 10.05 -2.34 23.80
N VAL A 593 9.29 -1.40 24.35
CA VAL A 593 9.32 -1.06 25.78
C VAL A 593 7.89 -0.97 26.30
N SER A 594 7.60 -1.66 27.40
CA SER A 594 6.27 -1.70 28.00
C SER A 594 5.91 -0.37 28.68
N ASP A 595 4.65 -0.19 29.06
CA ASP A 595 4.22 0.98 29.82
C ASP A 595 4.79 0.99 31.25
N SER A 596 5.07 -0.19 31.80
CA SER A 596 5.83 -0.39 33.04
C SER A 596 7.34 -0.13 32.91
N GLY A 597 7.85 0.11 31.71
CA GLY A 597 9.27 0.40 31.46
C GLY A 597 10.14 -0.83 31.23
N LYS A 598 9.56 -2.03 31.12
CA LYS A 598 10.29 -3.25 30.82
C LYS A 598 10.74 -3.28 29.37
N VAL A 599 11.97 -3.74 29.14
CA VAL A 599 12.56 -3.87 27.82
C VAL A 599 12.18 -5.22 27.23
N VAL A 600 11.50 -5.22 26.09
CA VAL A 600 10.98 -6.42 25.43
C VAL A 600 11.76 -6.65 24.13
N VAL A 601 12.43 -7.80 24.03
CA VAL A 601 13.28 -8.15 22.88
C VAL A 601 12.75 -9.39 22.19
N LEU A 602 12.33 -9.23 20.93
CA LEU A 602 11.96 -10.34 20.05
C LEU A 602 13.20 -10.85 19.33
N ARG A 603 13.39 -12.18 19.34
CA ARG A 603 14.46 -12.87 18.62
C ARG A 603 13.86 -13.95 17.71
N GLY A 604 14.32 -13.99 16.46
CA GLY A 604 13.87 -14.96 15.46
C GLY A 604 15.02 -15.74 14.84
N TYR A 605 14.86 -17.05 14.76
CA TYR A 605 15.79 -17.97 14.11
C TYR A 605 15.02 -18.74 13.03
N TRP A 606 15.13 -18.25 11.79
CA TRP A 606 14.23 -18.65 10.72
C TRP A 606 14.59 -20.00 10.10
N ARG A 607 15.85 -20.45 10.27
CA ARG A 607 16.28 -21.77 9.77
C ARG A 607 15.57 -22.94 10.44
N GLU A 608 15.15 -22.76 11.70
CA GLU A 608 14.46 -23.80 12.48
C GLU A 608 13.02 -23.39 12.85
N HIS A 609 12.48 -22.37 12.19
CA HIS A 609 11.12 -21.87 12.44
C HIS A 609 10.88 -21.58 13.93
N TYR A 610 11.81 -20.84 14.54
CA TYR A 610 11.83 -20.61 15.99
C TYR A 610 11.82 -19.11 16.30
N GLY A 611 10.99 -18.72 17.26
CA GLY A 611 10.90 -17.36 17.77
C GLY A 611 10.77 -17.33 19.27
N ILE A 612 11.25 -16.23 19.87
CA ILE A 612 11.19 -16.03 21.31
C ILE A 612 11.10 -14.55 21.64
N VAL A 613 10.35 -14.21 22.69
CA VAL A 613 10.38 -12.91 23.34
C VAL A 613 11.06 -13.04 24.71
N ASP A 614 12.07 -12.21 24.96
CA ASP A 614 12.63 -12.00 26.30
C ASP A 614 12.15 -10.66 26.86
N VAL A 615 11.88 -10.63 28.17
CA VAL A 615 11.55 -9.41 28.89
C VAL A 615 12.61 -9.16 29.95
N TYR A 616 13.10 -7.93 30.00
CA TYR A 616 14.11 -7.46 30.93
C TYR A 616 13.60 -6.27 31.73
N GLU A 617 14.02 -6.17 32.98
CA GLU A 617 13.98 -4.90 33.72
C GLU A 617 15.01 -3.91 33.14
N THR A 618 14.90 -2.64 33.53
CA THR A 618 15.79 -1.57 33.04
C THR A 618 17.26 -1.75 33.44
N ASP A 619 17.53 -2.59 34.45
CA ASP A 619 18.86 -2.98 34.92
C ASP A 619 19.41 -4.24 34.23
N GLY A 620 18.70 -4.75 33.22
CA GLY A 620 19.11 -5.94 32.46
C GLY A 620 18.75 -7.28 33.10
N GLN A 621 18.08 -7.31 34.25
CA GLN A 621 17.58 -8.57 34.81
C GLN A 621 16.46 -9.14 33.92
N CYS A 622 16.68 -10.34 33.37
CA CYS A 622 15.64 -11.04 32.60
C CYS A 622 14.55 -11.58 33.53
N VAL A 623 13.31 -11.13 33.32
CA VAL A 623 12.16 -11.45 34.18
C VAL A 623 11.24 -12.52 33.59
N SER A 624 11.10 -12.57 32.27
CA SER A 624 10.29 -13.59 31.61
C SER A 624 10.78 -13.90 30.19
N LYS A 625 10.34 -15.05 29.70
CA LYS A 625 10.65 -15.56 28.36
C LYS A 625 9.44 -16.35 27.86
N PHE A 626 8.97 -16.08 26.64
CA PHE A 626 7.78 -16.74 26.09
C PHE A 626 7.77 -16.75 24.55
N GLY A 627 6.74 -17.38 23.98
CA GLY A 627 6.53 -17.49 22.53
C GLY A 627 7.19 -18.70 21.88
N GLU A 628 7.93 -19.52 22.64
CA GLU A 628 8.49 -20.78 22.13
C GLU A 628 7.40 -21.66 21.54
N GLN A 629 7.70 -22.32 20.42
CA GLN A 629 6.80 -23.22 19.69
C GLN A 629 5.58 -22.56 19.04
N ILE A 630 5.20 -21.36 19.47
CA ILE A 630 4.14 -20.54 18.91
C ILE A 630 4.69 -19.67 17.77
N LEU A 631 5.75 -18.92 18.04
CA LEU A 631 6.39 -18.03 17.07
C LEU A 631 7.28 -18.86 16.13
N ARG A 632 6.97 -18.82 14.84
CA ARG A 632 7.66 -19.60 13.79
C ARG A 632 8.49 -18.72 12.89
N TYR A 633 7.93 -17.60 12.46
CA TYR A 633 8.61 -16.62 11.62
C TYR A 633 8.34 -15.21 12.14
N PRO A 634 8.73 -14.91 13.39
CA PRO A 634 8.54 -13.58 13.93
C PRO A 634 9.25 -12.54 13.07
N TRP A 635 8.67 -11.35 12.95
CA TRP A 635 9.18 -10.26 12.12
C TRP A 635 9.27 -8.91 12.84
N ASP A 636 8.24 -8.56 13.58
CA ASP A 636 8.20 -7.30 14.33
C ASP A 636 7.37 -7.40 15.62
N ILE A 637 7.59 -6.48 16.56
CA ILE A 637 7.00 -6.52 17.91
C ILE A 637 6.58 -5.13 18.36
N THR A 638 5.47 -5.05 19.09
CA THR A 638 5.10 -3.84 19.83
C THR A 638 4.47 -4.21 21.18
N THR A 639 4.60 -3.32 22.16
CA THR A 639 3.85 -3.37 23.41
C THR A 639 2.60 -2.52 23.27
N VAL A 640 1.46 -3.02 23.74
CA VAL A 640 0.21 -2.28 23.79
C VAL A 640 -0.17 -1.93 25.22
N SER A 641 -1.27 -1.21 25.42
CA SER A 641 -1.79 -0.92 26.74
C SER A 641 -2.06 -2.20 27.54
N ASP A 642 -1.99 -2.09 28.86
CA ASP A 642 -2.10 -3.20 29.80
C ASP A 642 -0.90 -4.17 29.72
N ASP A 643 0.26 -3.68 29.22
CA ASP A 643 1.54 -4.39 29.07
C ASP A 643 1.48 -5.69 28.26
N ARG A 644 0.43 -5.86 27.44
CA ARG A 644 0.36 -6.95 26.46
C ARG A 644 1.39 -6.76 25.35
N VAL A 645 1.85 -7.87 24.80
CA VAL A 645 2.85 -7.90 23.73
C VAL A 645 2.23 -8.44 22.46
N MET A 646 2.38 -7.71 21.36
CA MET A 646 1.95 -8.13 20.04
C MET A 646 3.14 -8.44 19.14
N VAL A 647 3.13 -9.61 18.52
CA VAL A 647 4.19 -10.07 17.62
C VAL A 647 3.63 -10.39 16.26
N VAL A 648 4.15 -9.73 15.23
CA VAL A 648 3.92 -10.07 13.83
C VAL A 648 4.69 -11.35 13.49
N ASP A 649 3.98 -12.37 13.01
CA ASP A 649 4.55 -13.64 12.56
C ASP A 649 4.20 -13.89 11.08
N LEU A 650 5.23 -14.16 10.27
CA LEU A 650 5.15 -14.35 8.81
C LEU A 650 4.95 -15.81 8.39
N SER A 651 4.54 -16.69 9.30
CA SER A 651 4.08 -18.04 8.95
C SER A 651 2.87 -18.01 8.00
N SER A 652 2.42 -19.18 7.55
CA SER A 652 1.51 -19.36 6.41
C SER A 652 0.20 -18.53 6.43
N SER A 653 -0.26 -18.01 7.57
CA SER A 653 -1.43 -17.10 7.64
C SER A 653 -1.10 -15.61 7.84
N ARG A 654 0.18 -15.21 7.97
CA ARG A 654 0.63 -13.84 8.32
C ARG A 654 -0.25 -13.19 9.39
N CYS A 655 0.03 -13.49 10.64
CA CYS A 655 -0.82 -13.10 11.75
C CYS A 655 -0.08 -12.25 12.78
N VAL A 656 -0.83 -11.68 13.70
CA VAL A 656 -0.30 -11.05 14.91
C VAL A 656 -0.75 -11.88 16.11
N HIS A 657 0.23 -12.39 16.85
CA HIS A 657 0.00 -13.05 18.13
C HIS A 657 -0.07 -12.01 19.24
N ILE A 658 -1.02 -12.17 20.16
CA ILE A 658 -1.19 -11.34 21.35
C ILE A 658 -0.81 -12.18 22.58
N PHE A 659 0.11 -11.67 23.38
CA PHE A 659 0.55 -12.27 24.63
C PHE A 659 0.24 -11.35 25.81
N SER A 660 0.01 -11.92 26.99
CA SER A 660 0.03 -11.18 28.25
C SER A 660 1.45 -10.72 28.57
N GLU A 661 1.59 -9.81 29.53
CA GLU A 661 2.88 -9.40 30.07
C GLU A 661 3.68 -10.60 30.64
N GLN A 662 2.97 -11.59 31.20
CA GLN A 662 3.54 -12.82 31.77
C GLN A 662 3.89 -13.85 30.69
N GLY A 663 3.53 -13.60 29.43
CA GLY A 663 3.85 -14.45 28.29
C GLY A 663 2.82 -15.51 27.94
N GLU A 664 1.62 -15.45 28.52
CA GLU A 664 0.50 -16.32 28.14
C GLU A 664 -0.02 -15.91 26.76
N HIS A 665 -0.23 -16.87 25.85
CA HIS A 665 -0.81 -16.58 24.54
C HIS A 665 -2.32 -16.34 24.69
N LEU A 666 -2.76 -15.12 24.40
CA LEU A 666 -4.14 -14.67 24.63
C LEU A 666 -5.01 -14.85 23.40
N ASN A 667 -4.50 -14.44 22.23
CA ASN A 667 -5.24 -14.47 20.98
C ASN A 667 -4.29 -14.39 19.77
N LYS A 668 -4.83 -14.59 18.57
CA LYS A 668 -4.19 -14.21 17.31
C LYS A 668 -5.23 -13.65 16.34
N PHE A 669 -4.80 -12.78 15.45
CA PHE A 669 -5.62 -12.31 14.34
C PHE A 669 -4.81 -12.28 13.05
N ASP A 670 -5.45 -12.63 11.94
CA ASP A 670 -4.83 -12.60 10.62
C ASP A 670 -4.86 -11.17 10.06
N LEU A 671 -3.81 -10.81 9.32
CA LEU A 671 -3.72 -9.50 8.69
C LEU A 671 -4.61 -9.43 7.44
N GLN A 672 -5.33 -8.34 7.28
CA GLN A 672 -6.11 -8.06 6.07
C GLN A 672 -5.18 -7.73 4.89
N GLY A 673 -5.46 -8.33 3.72
CA GLY A 673 -4.65 -8.17 2.51
C GLY A 673 -3.44 -9.11 2.47
N SER A 674 -2.42 -8.76 1.67
CA SER A 674 -1.16 -9.51 1.58
C SER A 674 0.05 -8.65 1.96
N PRO A 675 0.08 -8.07 3.17
CA PRO A 675 1.14 -7.15 3.57
C PRO A 675 2.50 -7.85 3.55
N HIS A 676 3.43 -7.32 2.76
CA HIS A 676 4.79 -7.84 2.70
C HIS A 676 5.62 -7.25 3.83
N ARG A 677 6.04 -8.12 4.77
CA ARG A 677 6.94 -7.79 5.88
C ARG A 677 6.45 -6.57 6.72
N PRO A 678 5.25 -6.63 7.30
CA PRO A 678 4.65 -5.49 7.97
C PRO A 678 5.39 -5.12 9.26
N SER A 679 5.68 -3.84 9.42
CA SER A 679 6.17 -3.29 10.70
C SER A 679 4.96 -2.86 11.56
N ILE A 680 5.06 -2.99 12.88
CA ILE A 680 3.94 -2.77 13.82
C ILE A 680 4.25 -1.69 14.87
N ALA A 681 3.28 -0.81 15.14
CA ALA A 681 3.34 0.16 16.22
C ALA A 681 1.99 0.31 16.94
N PHE A 682 2.03 0.75 18.19
CA PHE A 682 0.85 1.03 18.98
C PHE A 682 0.66 2.54 19.19
N HIS A 683 -0.53 3.05 18.87
CA HIS A 683 -0.93 4.40 19.17
C HIS A 683 -1.72 4.44 20.48
N LYS A 684 -1.05 4.87 21.55
CA LYS A 684 -1.58 4.83 22.92
C LYS A 684 -2.87 5.65 23.10
N GLU A 685 -2.95 6.85 22.53
CA GLU A 685 -4.10 7.75 22.73
C GLU A 685 -5.40 7.19 22.12
N SER A 686 -5.33 6.53 20.96
CA SER A 686 -6.51 5.92 20.33
C SER A 686 -6.69 4.44 20.65
N GLN A 687 -5.76 3.81 21.39
CA GLN A 687 -5.75 2.38 21.68
C GLN A 687 -5.77 1.51 20.40
N GLN A 688 -5.16 2.01 19.33
CA GLN A 688 -5.11 1.35 18.02
C GLN A 688 -3.71 0.85 17.71
N VAL A 689 -3.67 -0.25 16.97
CA VAL A 689 -2.46 -0.85 16.42
C VAL A 689 -2.37 -0.42 14.96
N VAL A 690 -1.20 0.04 14.56
CA VAL A 690 -0.89 0.51 13.22
C VAL A 690 0.15 -0.41 12.61
N LEU A 691 -0.12 -0.86 11.39
CA LEU A 691 0.79 -1.69 10.60
C LEU A 691 1.17 -0.95 9.33
N ALA A 692 2.45 -0.98 8.96
CA ALA A 692 2.95 -0.47 7.69
C ALA A 692 3.64 -1.57 6.90
N SER A 693 3.26 -1.76 5.64
CA SER A 693 3.88 -2.72 4.72
C SER A 693 3.94 -2.19 3.31
N GLU A 694 4.72 -2.85 2.46
CA GLU A 694 4.60 -2.72 1.02
C GLU A 694 3.43 -3.59 0.53
N GLU A 695 2.58 -3.02 -0.32
CA GLU A 695 1.59 -3.78 -1.10
C GLU A 695 2.25 -4.26 -2.40
N LEU A 696 2.50 -5.57 -2.51
CA LEU A 696 3.37 -6.14 -3.57
C LEU A 696 2.87 -5.91 -4.99
N SER A 697 1.55 -5.80 -5.18
CA SER A 697 0.94 -5.61 -6.50
C SER A 697 1.12 -4.19 -7.04
N THR A 698 1.12 -3.19 -6.14
CA THR A 698 1.08 -1.77 -6.50
C THR A 698 2.32 -1.01 -6.06
N HIS A 699 3.20 -1.63 -5.26
CA HIS A 699 4.34 -0.99 -4.58
C HIS A 699 3.95 0.24 -3.75
N LEU A 700 2.68 0.34 -3.33
CA LEU A 700 2.18 1.41 -2.47
C LEU A 700 2.49 1.10 -1.00
N LEU A 701 2.59 2.14 -0.19
CA LEU A 701 2.66 2.00 1.26
C LEU A 701 1.27 1.67 1.79
N TYR A 702 1.09 0.44 2.25
CA TYR A 702 -0.11 0.01 2.96
C TYR A 702 -0.01 0.40 4.43
N ILE A 703 -1.05 1.08 4.93
CA ILE A 703 -1.26 1.34 6.35
C ILE A 703 -2.54 0.65 6.80
N GLY A 704 -2.42 -0.33 7.69
CA GLY A 704 -3.55 -1.02 8.32
C GLY A 704 -3.74 -0.56 9.76
N ILE A 705 -4.99 -0.33 10.17
CA ILE A 705 -5.34 0.08 11.53
C ILE A 705 -6.27 -0.96 12.13
N TYR A 706 -5.90 -1.42 13.33
CA TYR A 706 -6.60 -2.45 14.09
C TYR A 706 -6.85 -1.95 15.52
N THR A 707 -7.79 -2.53 16.22
CA THR A 707 -7.94 -2.33 17.66
C THR A 707 -6.84 -3.06 18.41
N LYS A 708 -6.62 -2.71 19.68
CA LYS A 708 -5.71 -3.46 20.58
C LYS A 708 -6.09 -4.93 20.81
N ASP A 709 -7.26 -5.35 20.34
CA ASP A 709 -7.75 -6.73 20.46
C ASP A 709 -7.76 -7.48 19.12
N GLY A 710 -7.28 -6.84 18.05
CA GLY A 710 -7.09 -7.46 16.73
C GLY A 710 -8.23 -7.26 15.74
N GLU A 711 -9.23 -6.44 16.07
CA GLU A 711 -10.32 -6.15 15.14
C GLU A 711 -9.86 -5.14 14.09
N PHE A 712 -10.11 -5.43 12.81
CA PHE A 712 -9.78 -4.53 11.72
C PHE A 712 -10.67 -3.28 11.75
N VAL A 713 -10.06 -2.10 11.69
CA VAL A 713 -10.77 -0.81 11.68
C VAL A 713 -10.83 -0.23 10.27
N ARG A 714 -9.67 -0.06 9.63
CA ARG A 714 -9.55 0.48 8.26
C ARG A 714 -8.14 0.27 7.71
N CYS A 715 -7.98 0.43 6.40
CA CYS A 715 -6.68 0.55 5.76
C CYS A 715 -6.62 1.77 4.82
N THR A 716 -5.41 2.15 4.43
CA THR A 716 -5.15 3.19 3.44
C THR A 716 -3.92 2.81 2.63
N LEU A 717 -3.99 2.97 1.30
CA LEU A 717 -2.86 2.83 0.40
C LEU A 717 -2.32 4.23 0.06
N ILE A 718 -1.03 4.43 0.27
CA ILE A 718 -0.37 5.72 0.08
C ILE A 718 0.66 5.59 -1.04
N HIS A 719 0.55 6.45 -2.03
CA HIS A 719 1.54 6.53 -3.10
C HIS A 719 2.83 7.14 -2.58
N VAL A 720 3.87 6.31 -2.55
CA VAL A 720 5.24 6.72 -2.23
C VAL A 720 6.11 6.27 -3.39
N GLU A 721 6.66 7.23 -4.14
CA GLU A 721 7.48 6.93 -5.31
C GLU A 721 8.60 5.95 -4.95
N LYS A 722 8.68 4.82 -5.67
CA LYS A 722 9.78 3.85 -5.57
C LYS A 722 9.95 3.28 -4.17
N LEU A 723 8.87 3.05 -3.42
CA LEU A 723 8.96 2.30 -2.17
C LEU A 723 9.49 0.88 -2.44
N HIS A 724 10.33 0.37 -1.55
CA HIS A 724 10.76 -1.03 -1.57
C HIS A 724 10.37 -1.74 -0.27
N LEU A 725 10.81 -1.29 0.90
CA LEU A 725 10.52 -2.00 2.15
C LEU A 725 10.44 -1.04 3.36
N PRO A 726 9.31 -0.92 4.06
CA PRO A 726 9.29 -0.35 5.39
C PRO A 726 9.98 -1.32 6.37
N TYR A 727 10.82 -0.78 7.25
CA TYR A 727 11.57 -1.57 8.23
C TYR A 727 11.56 -1.00 9.66
N GLY A 728 10.86 0.12 9.87
CA GLY A 728 10.59 0.72 11.16
C GLY A 728 9.34 1.57 11.10
N ILE A 729 8.53 1.56 12.15
CA ILE A 729 7.31 2.35 12.26
C ILE A 729 7.13 2.84 13.69
N THR A 730 6.57 4.03 13.84
CA THR A 730 6.14 4.55 15.13
C THR A 730 5.00 5.55 14.95
N VAL A 731 4.26 5.84 16.02
CA VAL A 731 3.15 6.78 15.98
C VAL A 731 3.34 7.83 17.07
N THR A 732 3.19 9.11 16.73
CA THR A 732 3.24 10.20 17.72
C THR A 732 1.97 10.22 18.56
N THR A 733 1.99 10.90 19.71
CA THR A 733 0.78 11.17 20.53
C THR A 733 -0.29 11.96 19.77
N GLU A 734 0.09 12.68 18.71
CA GLU A 734 -0.86 13.37 17.84
C GLU A 734 -1.49 12.46 16.78
N GLY A 735 -1.07 11.20 16.67
CA GLY A 735 -1.55 10.24 15.66
C GLY A 735 -0.83 10.30 14.31
N ARG A 736 0.33 10.99 14.22
CA ARG A 736 1.15 10.98 12.99
C ARG A 736 1.97 9.71 12.92
N ILE A 737 2.01 9.08 11.76
CA ILE A 737 2.70 7.80 11.56
C ILE A 737 4.05 8.10 10.92
N ALA A 738 5.14 7.71 11.57
CA ALA A 738 6.49 7.80 11.00
C ALA A 738 6.93 6.40 10.54
N VAL A 739 7.36 6.29 9.28
CA VAL A 739 7.78 5.03 8.65
C VAL A 739 9.20 5.20 8.12
N ALA A 740 10.15 4.44 8.66
CA ALA A 740 11.48 4.29 8.08
C ALA A 740 11.42 3.25 6.95
N ALA A 741 11.77 3.65 5.74
CA ALA A 741 11.64 2.80 4.56
C ALA A 741 12.85 2.90 3.62
N LYS A 742 13.09 1.81 2.90
CA LYS A 742 14.05 1.70 1.80
C LYS A 742 13.31 1.93 0.49
N PHE A 743 13.96 2.63 -0.43
CA PHE A 743 13.46 2.96 -1.76
C PHE A 743 14.21 2.14 -2.82
N GLN A 744 13.65 2.02 -4.03
CA GLN A 744 14.23 1.24 -5.13
C GLN A 744 15.57 1.82 -5.64
N ASP A 745 15.86 3.10 -5.36
CA ASP A 745 17.15 3.73 -5.63
C ASP A 745 18.18 3.49 -4.51
N ASP A 746 17.92 2.52 -3.62
CA ASP A 746 18.66 2.18 -2.42
C ASP A 746 18.73 3.29 -1.35
N SER A 747 18.08 4.44 -1.57
CA SER A 747 17.96 5.47 -0.54
C SER A 747 17.08 5.01 0.61
N CYS A 748 17.37 5.49 1.81
CA CYS A 748 16.62 5.20 3.02
C CYS A 748 16.10 6.51 3.60
N LYS A 749 14.80 6.60 3.89
CA LYS A 749 14.15 7.84 4.34
C LYS A 749 13.14 7.54 5.44
N VAL A 750 12.84 8.53 6.27
CA VAL A 750 11.73 8.49 7.24
C VAL A 750 10.59 9.33 6.69
N ILE A 751 9.48 8.66 6.38
CA ILE A 751 8.25 9.23 5.84
C ILE A 751 7.32 9.53 7.02
N ILE A 752 6.77 10.74 7.08
CA ILE A 752 5.76 11.13 8.08
C ILE A 752 4.42 11.28 7.38
N ILE A 753 3.39 10.63 7.93
CA ILE A 753 2.02 10.54 7.41
C ILE A 753 1.07 11.23 8.38
#